data_AF-A0A941NUM2-F1
#
_entry.id   AF-A0A941NUM2-F1
#
_cell.length_a   1.000
_cell.length_b   1.000
_cell.length_c   1.000
_cell.angle_alpha   90.00
_cell.angle_beta   90.00
_cell.angle_gamma   90.00
#
_symmetry.space_group_name_H-M   'P 1'
#
loop_
_entity.id
_entity.type
_entity.pdbx_description
1 polymer ?
#
loop_
_entity_poly.entity_id
_entity_poly.type
_entity_poly.pdbx_seq_one_letter_code
_entity_poly.pdbx_strand_id
1 'polypeptide(L)'
;MKQKKSLLSQAVLASTVFCLYTSASNAFFFVPTFTVVSNPAWDPQGYEFVLPNSTFTVLPGAVIGGSGGFSILNDDTINNFCGGSGCANVSVDFFGGAIVLGSIGDPYPVTFVNLVAPGTVLFGGAVKSTTFTLFPGTIADFNPGVNLTATVTTAANDTGALLFSGNSTVSGSIGSNLLRVNQIDLAGAGSTVNFQGNIFVGTGNFLFDNAASSTATFTNGLTLNGNVTTNNDDTGVMKFLGGGTVTGTIGAGGARINQIDLAGAGSNVNFQSNIFVGTGNFLFDNATSGSATFTNNITLTGNVETNNLSTGKLIFNNGGTVTGTIGATKALAEIDVQGAGSNLLFSKSVSLSNAIGTGSLIFNGTANATTTAEFADGANFTGKIATITDGVGTVKFDGSATVSGDVGATNLAVNKIDLTGGAGKVVAFQGNIFVGSGSLLLDNAATDSTATIADGKTITGTVGSAAAGKGNLQFLGGGTATGSIGANNQLHNLVVNLNNSASKTVELQGGVINSVNIGIGDDGAGFATGTTLKLNNPVMILTAPIIVNTNDEDTLDIYNAAMLNGQIGDNVDGFHLIKVGANNDVTINGDIYSTLTQFQGNKTLNLTTGHKITGAVDTTVANTGTLVFQGVDEVTGAVGAVNKLAAVTLIGTAGQTGTFDSTVNATTVNINGAGGIGLFNGAVTATTVNIKGLGSAGFFQDFVNATNVNIQDAGNIGDFQKTLTGNLNFTDTAGTTSRANFADLANMNGNIDNLTTTPNIGTVNFAGQSTVTGTVGATKGIFALNINSTKAVTFQGNIYNNSPIIFYADGVAKINPNLTINGNVDSAVAGPNGTLQFLGVGTTTMNGKIGQANGLKEVDVFGVGNIVNFNGDVLNATPIILQDNNEIINFADGL
;
A
#
# COMPACT_ATOMS: atom_id res chain seq x y z
N MET A 1 11.62 -83.37 99.54
CA MET A 1 11.18 -84.64 100.17
C MET A 1 9.75 -84.91 99.69
N LYS A 2 9.46 -86.08 99.06
CA LYS A 2 8.16 -86.41 98.40
C LYS A 2 7.79 -85.48 97.21
N GLN A 3 6.94 -85.83 96.23
CA GLN A 3 6.52 -87.13 95.64
C GLN A 3 6.19 -86.87 94.15
N LYS A 4 6.80 -87.58 93.19
CA LYS A 4 6.28 -88.76 92.46
C LYS A 4 4.93 -88.61 91.71
N LYS A 5 5.01 -88.67 90.36
CA LYS A 5 4.18 -89.43 89.37
C LYS A 5 2.67 -89.05 89.28
N SER A 6 1.96 -89.16 88.15
CA SER A 6 1.81 -90.30 87.21
C SER A 6 0.85 -89.83 86.09
N LEU A 7 0.93 -90.04 84.76
CA LEU A 7 1.82 -90.60 83.71
C LEU A 7 1.62 -89.70 82.44
N LEU A 8 2.30 -89.73 81.28
CA LEU A 8 3.20 -90.67 80.57
C LEU A 8 2.53 -91.87 79.86
N SER A 9 1.78 -91.63 78.76
CA SER A 9 1.34 -92.68 77.81
C SER A 9 1.02 -92.18 76.39
N GLN A 10 2.03 -91.74 75.62
CA GLN A 10 2.10 -91.82 74.14
C GLN A 10 3.44 -91.25 73.64
N ALA A 11 4.49 -92.05 73.79
CA ALA A 11 5.79 -91.83 73.15
C ALA A 11 6.30 -93.19 72.65
N VAL A 12 7.21 -93.16 71.65
CA VAL A 12 7.90 -94.32 71.03
C VAL A 12 7.08 -95.11 69.98
N LEU A 13 7.17 -94.63 68.72
CA LEU A 13 7.08 -95.27 67.38
C LEU A 13 6.45 -94.23 66.41
N ALA A 14 6.97 -93.93 65.22
CA ALA A 14 8.20 -94.28 64.49
C ALA A 14 8.72 -92.96 63.85
N SER A 15 10.02 -92.66 63.73
CA SER A 15 11.13 -93.35 63.06
C SER A 15 11.06 -93.31 61.52
N THR A 16 12.03 -92.61 60.92
CA THR A 16 12.40 -92.48 59.48
C THR A 16 11.48 -91.70 58.52
N VAL A 17 12.14 -90.90 57.65
CA VAL A 17 11.65 -90.15 56.47
C VAL A 17 10.76 -88.91 56.71
N PHE A 18 11.35 -87.83 57.22
CA PHE A 18 11.65 -86.62 56.42
C PHE A 18 12.66 -85.74 57.18
N CYS A 19 13.37 -84.84 56.50
CA CYS A 19 14.55 -84.15 57.05
C CYS A 19 14.44 -82.61 57.05
N LEU A 20 15.21 -81.98 57.94
CA LEU A 20 15.61 -80.56 57.94
C LEU A 20 14.51 -79.49 58.06
N TYR A 21 14.17 -79.12 59.30
CA TYR A 21 13.95 -77.72 59.71
C TYR A 21 14.25 -77.57 61.21
N THR A 22 14.87 -76.46 61.62
CA THR A 22 15.10 -76.10 63.03
C THR A 22 14.52 -74.72 63.32
N SER A 23 13.45 -74.66 64.11
CA SER A 23 12.81 -73.41 64.51
C SER A 23 13.47 -72.83 65.78
N ALA A 24 14.22 -71.75 65.63
CA ALA A 24 14.71 -70.95 66.75
C ALA A 24 13.64 -69.93 67.19
N SER A 25 13.21 -70.00 68.45
CA SER A 25 12.22 -69.06 69.01
C SER A 25 12.92 -67.80 69.54
N ASN A 26 13.04 -66.77 68.71
CA ASN A 26 13.63 -65.49 69.10
C ASN A 26 12.61 -64.62 69.86
N ALA A 27 12.98 -64.16 71.06
CA ALA A 27 12.23 -63.17 71.80
C ALA A 27 12.60 -61.76 71.29
N PHE A 28 11.64 -61.06 70.67
CA PHE A 28 11.86 -59.69 70.17
C PHE A 28 12.03 -58.70 71.34
N PHE A 29 13.16 -57.99 71.35
CA PHE A 29 13.44 -56.92 72.29
C PHE A 29 13.13 -55.57 71.62
N PHE A 30 12.13 -54.85 72.11
CA PHE A 30 11.71 -53.57 71.50
C PHE A 30 12.68 -52.44 71.87
N VAL A 31 13.27 -51.80 70.86
CA VAL A 31 13.99 -50.53 70.97
C VAL A 31 13.43 -49.59 69.90
N PRO A 32 12.87 -48.42 70.25
CA PRO A 32 12.15 -47.56 69.30
C PRO A 32 13.05 -46.72 68.38
N THR A 33 14.37 -46.76 68.57
CA THR A 33 15.36 -46.00 67.78
C THR A 33 16.53 -46.92 67.43
N PHE A 34 16.93 -46.95 66.15
CA PHE A 34 18.07 -47.75 65.69
C PHE A 34 19.16 -46.83 65.13
N THR A 35 20.19 -46.58 65.94
CA THR A 35 21.36 -45.80 65.52
C THR A 35 22.35 -46.71 64.80
N VAL A 36 22.60 -46.47 63.51
CA VAL A 36 23.58 -47.23 62.73
C VAL A 36 24.99 -46.71 63.05
N VAL A 37 25.55 -47.19 64.16
CA VAL A 37 26.91 -46.84 64.58
C VAL A 37 27.93 -47.59 63.72
N SER A 38 28.46 -46.88 62.71
CA SER A 38 29.69 -47.15 61.95
C SER A 38 30.10 -48.63 61.77
N ASN A 39 29.84 -49.19 60.59
CA ASN A 39 30.36 -50.49 60.12
C ASN A 39 30.02 -51.70 61.03
N PRO A 40 28.74 -52.08 61.16
CA PRO A 40 28.37 -53.39 61.70
C PRO A 40 28.90 -54.51 60.80
N ALA A 41 29.45 -55.57 61.40
CA ALA A 41 30.08 -56.67 60.67
C ALA A 41 29.05 -57.59 59.99
N TRP A 42 28.69 -57.26 58.74
CA TRP A 42 28.18 -58.14 57.70
C TRP A 42 27.16 -59.22 58.14
N ASP A 43 25.88 -58.84 58.20
CA ASP A 43 24.87 -59.72 57.60
C ASP A 43 24.78 -59.35 56.10
N PRO A 44 25.04 -60.28 55.17
CA PRO A 44 24.96 -60.00 53.74
C PRO A 44 23.53 -59.72 53.24
N GLN A 45 22.49 -59.89 54.06
CA GLN A 45 21.07 -59.70 53.67
C GLN A 45 20.52 -58.30 54.00
N GLY A 46 21.27 -57.46 54.74
CA GLY A 46 20.87 -56.09 55.05
C GLY A 46 19.82 -55.93 56.16
N TYR A 47 19.11 -54.80 56.17
CA TYR A 47 18.11 -54.47 57.21
C TYR A 47 16.69 -54.82 56.74
N GLU A 48 16.36 -56.11 56.82
CA GLU A 48 15.08 -56.69 56.38
C GLU A 48 13.89 -56.29 57.29
N PHE A 49 14.14 -56.09 58.59
CA PHE A 49 13.08 -55.79 59.57
C PHE A 49 12.95 -54.30 59.89
N VAL A 50 11.80 -53.73 59.54
CA VAL A 50 11.42 -52.35 59.88
C VAL A 50 10.05 -52.34 60.57
N LEU A 51 9.99 -51.74 61.75
CA LEU A 51 8.74 -51.51 62.47
C LEU A 51 8.16 -50.12 62.10
N PRO A 52 6.83 -49.96 61.98
CA PRO A 52 6.21 -48.65 61.89
C PRO A 52 6.57 -47.75 63.08
N ASN A 53 6.69 -46.43 62.84
CA ASN A 53 7.16 -45.44 63.83
C ASN A 53 8.63 -45.58 64.26
N SER A 54 9.51 -46.05 63.36
CA SER A 54 10.96 -46.17 63.62
C SER A 54 11.78 -45.07 62.95
N THR A 55 12.97 -44.80 63.50
CA THR A 55 13.95 -43.86 62.91
C THR A 55 15.31 -44.55 62.78
N PHE A 56 15.85 -44.52 61.56
CA PHE A 56 17.18 -45.03 61.21
C PHE A 56 18.15 -43.85 61.12
N THR A 57 19.03 -43.73 62.11
CA THR A 57 20.06 -42.69 62.13
C THR A 57 21.30 -43.15 61.38
N VAL A 58 21.64 -42.47 60.29
CA VAL A 58 22.84 -42.71 59.46
C VAL A 58 23.91 -41.68 59.81
N LEU A 59 25.08 -42.16 60.24
CA LEU A 59 26.21 -41.31 60.64
C LEU A 59 27.11 -40.92 59.45
N PRO A 60 27.90 -39.82 59.55
CA PRO A 60 28.89 -39.45 58.56
C PRO A 60 29.83 -40.60 58.15
N GLY A 61 30.11 -40.71 56.85
CA GLY A 61 31.00 -41.72 56.28
C GLY A 61 30.41 -43.14 56.21
N ALA A 62 29.14 -43.33 56.57
CA ALA A 62 28.48 -44.63 56.44
C ALA A 62 28.31 -45.05 54.97
N VAL A 63 28.45 -46.35 54.72
CA VAL A 63 28.05 -47.01 53.48
C VAL A 63 26.92 -47.98 53.82
N ILE A 64 25.79 -47.88 53.12
CA ILE A 64 24.56 -48.65 53.37
C ILE A 64 24.16 -49.41 52.11
N GLY A 65 23.77 -50.68 52.28
CA GLY A 65 23.55 -51.61 51.17
C GLY A 65 24.87 -52.22 50.68
N GLY A 66 24.83 -53.50 50.31
CA GLY A 66 25.98 -54.21 49.74
C GLY A 66 25.99 -54.16 48.21
N SER A 67 27.07 -54.65 47.59
CA SER A 67 27.24 -54.75 46.12
C SER A 67 26.31 -55.77 45.43
N GLY A 68 25.20 -56.13 46.07
CA GLY A 68 24.10 -56.95 45.54
C GLY A 68 22.74 -56.25 45.57
N GLY A 69 22.66 -54.96 45.94
CA GLY A 69 21.44 -54.15 45.81
C GLY A 69 20.49 -54.12 47.02
N PHE A 70 20.94 -54.50 48.22
CA PHE A 70 20.10 -54.56 49.42
C PHE A 70 19.53 -53.19 49.84
N SER A 71 18.21 -53.08 49.78
CA SER A 71 17.41 -51.90 50.13
C SER A 71 17.26 -51.70 51.64
N ILE A 72 17.00 -50.47 52.09
CA ILE A 72 16.23 -50.27 53.33
C ILE A 72 14.77 -50.57 52.98
N LEU A 73 14.24 -51.70 53.48
CA LEU A 73 13.00 -52.37 53.03
C LEU A 73 13.13 -53.00 51.63
N ASN A 74 13.59 -54.24 51.55
CA ASN A 74 13.34 -55.12 50.40
C ASN A 74 13.03 -56.53 50.90
N ASP A 75 11.75 -56.87 50.90
CA ASP A 75 11.24 -58.24 50.87
C ASP A 75 9.84 -58.21 50.25
N ASP A 76 9.64 -59.05 49.24
CA ASP A 76 8.38 -59.17 48.48
C ASP A 76 7.54 -60.38 48.97
N THR A 77 8.01 -61.10 50.02
CA THR A 77 7.59 -62.49 50.29
C THR A 77 7.42 -62.95 51.75
N ILE A 78 8.16 -62.44 52.75
CA ILE A 78 8.29 -63.03 54.10
C ILE A 78 8.24 -62.01 55.28
N ASN A 79 7.02 -61.54 55.59
CA ASN A 79 6.57 -60.73 56.76
C ASN A 79 6.31 -59.23 56.50
N ASN A 80 5.18 -58.94 55.85
CA ASN A 80 4.65 -57.57 55.72
C ASN A 80 4.21 -56.97 57.08
N PHE A 81 5.14 -56.31 57.78
CA PHE A 81 4.83 -55.37 58.88
C PHE A 81 4.41 -53.98 58.38
N CYS A 82 4.84 -53.63 57.16
CA CYS A 82 4.19 -52.57 56.39
C CYS A 82 2.96 -53.18 55.69
N GLY A 83 1.81 -52.49 55.76
CA GLY A 83 0.71 -52.84 54.86
C GLY A 83 1.09 -52.50 53.42
N GLY A 84 0.42 -53.08 52.43
CA GLY A 84 0.67 -52.81 51.00
C GLY A 84 0.43 -51.35 50.55
N SER A 85 0.10 -50.45 51.48
CA SER A 85 0.00 -49.00 51.35
C SER A 85 1.27 -48.23 51.78
N GLY A 86 2.34 -48.90 52.24
CA GLY A 86 3.60 -48.28 52.64
C GLY A 86 3.93 -48.36 54.14
N CYS A 87 5.15 -47.94 54.48
CA CYS A 87 5.72 -48.05 55.82
C CYS A 87 5.50 -46.78 56.66
N ALA A 88 4.39 -46.77 57.39
CA ALA A 88 3.92 -45.60 58.15
C ALA A 88 4.87 -45.17 59.28
N ASN A 89 5.14 -43.86 59.33
CA ASN A 89 6.01 -43.16 60.28
C ASN A 89 7.46 -43.70 60.34
N VAL A 90 7.97 -44.29 59.25
CA VAL A 90 9.39 -44.66 59.14
C VAL A 90 10.19 -43.46 58.62
N SER A 91 11.29 -43.12 59.32
CA SER A 91 12.23 -42.06 58.96
C SER A 91 13.65 -42.59 58.75
N VAL A 92 14.36 -42.10 57.73
CA VAL A 92 15.79 -42.37 57.51
C VAL A 92 16.55 -41.05 57.52
N ASP A 93 17.37 -40.83 58.54
CA ASP A 93 17.96 -39.53 58.86
C ASP A 93 19.49 -39.56 58.71
N PHE A 94 20.01 -38.82 57.72
CA PHE A 94 21.44 -38.71 57.42
C PHE A 94 22.07 -37.50 58.11
N PHE A 95 22.99 -37.74 59.04
CA PHE A 95 23.67 -36.71 59.84
C PHE A 95 25.03 -36.29 59.25
N GLY A 96 25.18 -36.35 57.93
CA GLY A 96 26.34 -35.92 57.17
C GLY A 96 26.44 -36.68 55.85
N GLY A 97 27.57 -36.54 55.16
CA GLY A 97 27.80 -37.27 53.90
C GLY A 97 27.89 -38.79 54.08
N ALA A 98 27.33 -39.54 53.15
CA ALA A 98 27.19 -41.01 53.19
C ALA A 98 27.05 -41.61 51.77
N ILE A 99 27.11 -42.94 51.66
CA ILE A 99 26.86 -43.67 50.40
C ILE A 99 25.77 -44.71 50.63
N VAL A 100 24.78 -44.76 49.73
CA VAL A 100 23.69 -45.75 49.75
C VAL A 100 23.74 -46.55 48.45
N LEU A 101 24.26 -47.77 48.50
CA LEU A 101 24.44 -48.65 47.34
C LEU A 101 23.17 -49.44 46.95
N GLY A 102 22.15 -49.43 47.81
CA GLY A 102 20.83 -50.03 47.55
C GLY A 102 19.70 -49.01 47.48
N SER A 103 18.46 -49.48 47.33
CA SER A 103 17.27 -48.63 47.38
C SER A 103 16.88 -48.21 48.82
N ILE A 104 15.91 -47.30 48.93
CA ILE A 104 15.23 -46.95 50.18
C ILE A 104 13.73 -46.94 49.90
N GLY A 105 12.95 -47.77 50.62
CA GLY A 105 11.49 -47.83 50.48
C GLY A 105 11.01 -48.50 49.20
N ASP A 106 11.74 -49.51 48.71
CA ASP A 106 11.50 -50.15 47.42
C ASP A 106 11.32 -51.67 47.61
N PRO A 107 10.09 -52.22 47.47
CA PRO A 107 8.95 -51.64 46.74
C PRO A 107 8.11 -50.61 47.50
N TYR A 108 8.04 -50.68 48.84
CA TYR A 108 7.08 -49.92 49.68
C TYR A 108 7.69 -48.65 50.33
N PRO A 109 7.15 -47.44 50.06
CA PRO A 109 7.80 -46.20 50.47
C PRO A 109 7.89 -46.03 52.00
N VAL A 110 8.99 -45.43 52.46
CA VAL A 110 9.10 -44.89 53.83
C VAL A 110 8.30 -43.58 53.95
N THR A 111 8.10 -43.08 55.17
CA THR A 111 7.42 -41.78 55.33
C THR A 111 8.38 -40.63 55.08
N PHE A 112 9.57 -40.66 55.68
CA PHE A 112 10.56 -39.59 55.60
C PHE A 112 11.95 -40.11 55.22
N VAL A 113 12.66 -39.33 54.41
CA VAL A 113 14.13 -39.39 54.24
C VAL A 113 14.67 -37.99 54.47
N ASN A 114 15.53 -37.80 55.46
CA ASN A 114 16.00 -36.47 55.85
C ASN A 114 17.52 -36.39 55.76
N LEU A 115 18.07 -35.43 55.02
CA LEU A 115 19.49 -35.09 55.05
C LEU A 115 19.64 -33.92 56.02
N VAL A 116 20.00 -34.22 57.27
CA VAL A 116 19.86 -33.35 58.46
C VAL A 116 21.06 -32.45 58.72
N ALA A 117 22.28 -32.89 58.35
CA ALA A 117 23.51 -32.13 58.58
C ALA A 117 24.43 -32.11 57.33
N PRO A 118 25.28 -31.07 57.17
CA PRO A 118 26.02 -30.81 55.93
C PRO A 118 26.83 -31.98 55.37
N GLY A 119 26.84 -32.09 54.04
CA GLY A 119 27.55 -33.13 53.29
C GLY A 119 26.74 -33.73 52.15
N THR A 120 27.41 -34.52 51.30
CA THR A 120 26.81 -35.21 50.15
C THR A 120 26.41 -36.63 50.51
N VAL A 121 25.14 -36.97 50.33
CA VAL A 121 24.67 -38.36 50.34
C VAL A 121 24.53 -38.85 48.90
N LEU A 122 25.32 -39.87 48.55
CA LEU A 122 25.32 -40.49 47.24
C LEU A 122 24.34 -41.67 47.21
N PHE A 123 23.30 -41.58 46.40
CA PHE A 123 22.30 -42.64 46.20
C PHE A 123 22.63 -43.45 44.94
N GLY A 124 22.72 -44.77 45.09
CA GLY A 124 22.99 -45.77 44.04
C GLY A 124 21.80 -46.69 43.73
N GLY A 125 20.78 -46.72 44.59
CA GLY A 125 19.49 -47.35 44.33
C GLY A 125 18.32 -46.38 44.53
N ALA A 126 17.12 -46.78 44.11
CA ALA A 126 15.94 -45.92 44.05
C ALA A 126 15.48 -45.42 45.42
N VAL A 127 15.09 -44.15 45.52
CA VAL A 127 14.60 -43.54 46.77
C VAL A 127 13.10 -43.31 46.67
N LYS A 128 12.34 -44.01 47.51
CA LYS A 128 10.88 -43.96 47.59
C LYS A 128 10.46 -43.54 49.00
N SER A 129 9.92 -42.34 49.14
CA SER A 129 9.36 -41.85 50.40
C SER A 129 8.13 -40.95 50.19
N THR A 130 7.37 -40.67 51.24
CA THR A 130 6.32 -39.64 51.15
C THR A 130 6.95 -38.24 51.09
N THR A 131 7.99 -37.99 51.90
CA THR A 131 8.72 -36.73 51.95
C THR A 131 10.23 -36.97 51.98
N PHE A 132 10.98 -36.12 51.28
CA PHE A 132 12.45 -36.09 51.27
C PHE A 132 12.91 -34.69 51.67
N THR A 133 13.57 -34.54 52.83
CA THR A 133 13.89 -33.23 53.41
C THR A 133 15.38 -32.91 53.29
N LEU A 134 15.71 -31.75 52.72
CA LEU A 134 17.06 -31.19 52.72
C LEU A 134 17.23 -30.11 53.80
N PHE A 135 18.38 -30.10 54.49
CA PHE A 135 18.77 -29.08 55.46
C PHE A 135 19.89 -28.17 54.89
N PRO A 136 20.25 -27.05 55.57
CA PRO A 136 21.37 -26.21 55.15
C PRO A 136 22.67 -27.00 54.88
N GLY A 137 23.26 -26.81 53.72
CA GLY A 137 24.56 -27.41 53.35
C GLY A 137 24.53 -28.89 52.97
N THR A 138 23.36 -29.51 52.76
CA THR A 138 23.27 -30.90 52.30
C THR A 138 23.12 -31.03 50.78
N ILE A 139 23.65 -32.11 50.22
CA ILE A 139 23.55 -32.44 48.80
C ILE A 139 23.05 -33.89 48.68
N ALA A 140 22.00 -34.13 47.89
CA ALA A 140 21.61 -35.47 47.47
C ALA A 140 22.10 -35.70 46.03
N ASP A 141 23.08 -36.59 45.86
CA ASP A 141 23.65 -36.97 44.56
C ASP A 141 23.04 -38.31 44.12
N PHE A 142 22.42 -38.34 42.94
CA PHE A 142 21.75 -39.51 42.38
C PHE A 142 22.56 -40.06 41.22
N ASN A 143 23.03 -41.30 41.37
CA ASN A 143 23.76 -42.01 40.33
C ASN A 143 22.90 -42.27 39.07
N PRO A 144 23.53 -42.52 37.91
CA PRO A 144 22.84 -42.97 36.71
C PRO A 144 21.89 -44.16 36.96
N GLY A 145 20.62 -44.01 36.58
CA GLY A 145 19.56 -45.00 36.74
C GLY A 145 18.71 -44.83 38.01
N VAL A 146 19.11 -43.97 38.95
CA VAL A 146 18.41 -43.80 40.22
C VAL A 146 17.19 -42.90 40.08
N ASN A 147 16.04 -43.36 40.59
CA ASN A 147 14.78 -42.63 40.60
C ASN A 147 14.44 -42.09 42.00
N LEU A 148 13.83 -40.91 42.06
CA LEU A 148 13.37 -40.24 43.28
C LEU A 148 11.85 -40.13 43.26
N THR A 149 11.19 -40.99 44.03
CA THR A 149 9.73 -40.98 44.25
C THR A 149 9.45 -40.45 45.63
N ALA A 150 9.51 -39.12 45.77
CA ALA A 150 9.19 -38.38 46.98
C ALA A 150 8.80 -36.94 46.67
N THR A 151 8.00 -36.31 47.53
CA THR A 151 7.93 -34.84 47.54
C THR A 151 9.17 -34.33 48.25
N VAL A 152 10.06 -33.67 47.52
CA VAL A 152 11.24 -33.02 48.11
C VAL A 152 10.80 -31.72 48.76
N THR A 153 11.29 -31.46 49.97
CA THR A 153 11.09 -30.21 50.70
C THR A 153 12.39 -29.80 51.40
N THR A 154 12.40 -28.61 52.00
CA THR A 154 13.57 -28.11 52.73
C THR A 154 13.22 -27.74 54.17
N ALA A 155 14.21 -27.77 55.06
CA ALA A 155 14.07 -27.32 56.44
C ALA A 155 14.00 -25.79 56.55
N ALA A 156 14.53 -25.07 55.56
CA ALA A 156 14.41 -23.62 55.39
C ALA A 156 14.47 -23.23 53.90
N ASN A 157 13.92 -22.08 53.54
CA ASN A 157 13.93 -21.61 52.16
C ASN A 157 15.35 -21.44 51.62
N ASP A 158 15.56 -21.75 50.34
CA ASP A 158 16.86 -21.65 49.65
C ASP A 158 17.96 -22.49 50.31
N THR A 159 17.65 -23.74 50.67
CA THR A 159 18.62 -24.68 51.27
C THR A 159 18.62 -26.04 50.56
N GLY A 160 19.71 -26.80 50.72
CA GLY A 160 19.90 -28.10 50.08
C GLY A 160 20.18 -28.04 48.57
N ALA A 161 20.80 -29.09 48.04
CA ALA A 161 20.94 -29.30 46.60
C ALA A 161 20.53 -30.72 46.17
N LEU A 162 20.00 -30.84 44.95
CA LEU A 162 19.85 -32.11 44.24
C LEU A 162 20.83 -32.14 43.07
N LEU A 163 21.62 -33.20 42.97
CA LEU A 163 22.58 -33.44 41.88
C LEU A 163 22.20 -34.73 41.17
N PHE A 164 22.10 -34.69 39.84
CA PHE A 164 21.78 -35.86 39.02
C PHE A 164 22.95 -36.19 38.10
N SER A 165 23.69 -37.22 38.50
CA SER A 165 24.90 -37.69 37.82
C SER A 165 24.59 -38.59 36.60
N GLY A 166 23.31 -38.85 36.30
CA GLY A 166 22.89 -39.59 35.10
C GLY A 166 21.37 -39.63 34.92
N ASN A 167 20.86 -40.65 34.19
CA ASN A 167 19.44 -40.78 33.90
C ASN A 167 18.60 -41.01 35.16
N SER A 168 17.57 -40.20 35.38
CA SER A 168 16.74 -40.26 36.59
C SER A 168 15.29 -39.88 36.32
N THR A 169 14.37 -40.34 37.16
CA THR A 169 12.98 -39.87 37.20
C THR A 169 12.68 -39.30 38.57
N VAL A 170 12.17 -38.07 38.63
CA VAL A 170 11.64 -37.45 39.85
C VAL A 170 10.12 -37.35 39.74
N SER A 171 9.39 -38.17 40.51
CA SER A 171 7.94 -38.30 40.38
C SER A 171 7.10 -37.45 41.33
N GLY A 172 7.72 -36.87 42.37
CA GLY A 172 7.10 -35.87 43.24
C GLY A 172 7.52 -34.44 42.90
N SER A 173 6.91 -33.47 43.59
CA SER A 173 7.32 -32.06 43.46
C SER A 173 8.58 -31.76 44.27
N ILE A 174 9.36 -30.77 43.83
CA ILE A 174 10.61 -30.35 44.42
C ILE A 174 10.46 -28.94 45.01
N GLY A 175 10.40 -28.86 46.35
CA GLY A 175 10.24 -27.61 47.09
C GLY A 175 8.83 -27.02 47.00
N SER A 176 8.70 -25.77 47.46
CA SER A 176 7.50 -24.94 47.34
C SER A 176 7.85 -23.46 47.31
N ASN A 177 6.86 -22.58 47.06
CA ASN A 177 7.03 -21.11 47.08
C ASN A 177 7.64 -20.53 48.38
N LEU A 178 7.59 -21.26 49.51
CA LEU A 178 8.14 -20.84 50.81
C LEU A 178 9.31 -21.71 51.29
N LEU A 179 9.58 -22.83 50.60
CA LEU A 179 10.60 -23.83 50.94
C LEU A 179 11.23 -24.33 49.64
N ARG A 180 11.96 -23.43 48.96
CA ARG A 180 12.69 -23.74 47.73
C ARG A 180 13.97 -24.52 48.04
N VAL A 181 14.30 -25.48 47.19
CA VAL A 181 15.63 -26.12 47.17
C VAL A 181 16.63 -25.09 46.65
N ASN A 182 17.83 -24.95 47.24
CA ASN A 182 18.77 -23.92 46.77
C ASN A 182 19.17 -24.15 45.30
N GLN A 183 19.52 -25.39 44.96
CA GLN A 183 20.11 -25.76 43.68
C GLN A 183 19.58 -27.11 43.17
N ILE A 184 19.36 -27.21 41.86
CA ILE A 184 19.19 -28.49 41.16
C ILE A 184 20.21 -28.52 40.03
N ASP A 185 20.95 -29.62 39.87
CA ASP A 185 22.02 -29.72 38.89
C ASP A 185 21.96 -31.02 38.09
N LEU A 186 22.09 -30.90 36.76
CA LEU A 186 22.11 -31.99 35.79
C LEU A 186 23.53 -32.18 35.23
N ALA A 187 24.47 -32.61 36.07
CA ALA A 187 25.87 -32.81 35.71
C ALA A 187 26.12 -34.05 34.81
N GLY A 188 25.21 -35.03 34.79
CA GLY A 188 25.37 -36.26 34.00
C GLY A 188 25.41 -36.01 32.48
N ALA A 189 26.54 -36.31 31.83
CA ALA A 189 26.70 -36.07 30.40
C ALA A 189 25.82 -36.98 29.53
N GLY A 190 25.08 -36.37 28.59
CA GLY A 190 24.08 -37.08 27.77
C GLY A 190 22.90 -37.65 28.56
N SER A 191 22.74 -37.27 29.83
CA SER A 191 21.68 -37.81 30.67
C SER A 191 20.31 -37.22 30.33
N THR A 192 19.24 -37.91 30.76
CA THR A 192 17.88 -37.37 30.77
C THR A 192 17.28 -37.52 32.15
N VAL A 193 16.85 -36.40 32.74
CA VAL A 193 16.11 -36.38 34.01
C VAL A 193 14.66 -35.98 33.75
N ASN A 194 13.74 -36.88 34.09
CA ASN A 194 12.31 -36.73 33.87
C ASN A 194 11.61 -36.25 35.15
N PHE A 195 11.18 -35.00 35.16
CA PHE A 195 10.44 -34.37 36.25
C PHE A 195 8.93 -34.49 36.00
N GLN A 196 8.20 -34.98 37.00
CA GLN A 196 6.74 -35.16 36.96
C GLN A 196 5.98 -34.36 38.03
N GLY A 197 6.69 -33.55 38.82
CA GLY A 197 6.13 -32.64 39.82
C GLY A 197 6.63 -31.21 39.63
N ASN A 198 5.98 -30.26 40.31
CA ASN A 198 6.38 -28.84 40.26
C ASN A 198 7.76 -28.64 40.88
N ILE A 199 8.52 -27.66 40.40
CA ILE A 199 9.91 -27.45 40.78
C ILE A 199 10.07 -26.01 41.29
N PHE A 200 10.61 -25.85 42.49
CA PHE A 200 10.82 -24.57 43.16
C PHE A 200 12.27 -24.44 43.61
N VAL A 201 13.06 -23.66 42.86
CA VAL A 201 14.51 -23.51 43.03
C VAL A 201 14.87 -22.10 43.48
N GLY A 202 15.84 -22.03 44.39
CA GLY A 202 16.31 -20.83 45.05
C GLY A 202 17.47 -20.14 44.35
N THR A 203 18.31 -19.50 45.16
CA THR A 203 19.46 -18.69 44.73
C THR A 203 20.57 -19.45 43.99
N GLY A 204 20.63 -20.77 44.13
CA GLY A 204 21.57 -21.64 43.40
C GLY A 204 21.14 -21.96 41.96
N ASN A 205 19.87 -21.71 41.60
CA ASN A 205 19.30 -21.97 40.27
C ASN A 205 19.20 -23.46 39.89
N PHE A 206 18.56 -23.72 38.75
CA PHE A 206 18.56 -25.01 38.06
C PHE A 206 19.71 -24.98 37.02
N LEU A 207 20.68 -25.89 37.09
CA LEU A 207 21.87 -25.91 36.23
C LEU A 207 21.91 -27.11 35.28
N PHE A 208 22.60 -26.88 34.16
CA PHE A 208 23.29 -27.93 33.41
C PHE A 208 24.80 -27.65 33.49
N ASP A 209 25.50 -28.30 34.44
CA ASP A 209 26.90 -27.96 34.77
C ASP A 209 27.89 -28.22 33.62
N ASN A 210 27.95 -29.45 33.07
CA ASN A 210 29.12 -29.89 32.28
C ASN A 210 28.84 -30.72 31.01
N ALA A 211 27.67 -30.57 30.36
CA ALA A 211 27.38 -31.34 29.15
C ALA A 211 26.53 -30.63 28.08
N ALA A 212 26.98 -30.73 26.83
CA ALA A 212 26.27 -30.25 25.63
C ALA A 212 24.95 -31.02 25.30
N SER A 213 24.50 -31.91 26.18
CA SER A 213 23.47 -32.93 25.89
C SER A 213 22.64 -33.41 27.10
N SER A 214 22.88 -32.91 28.31
CA SER A 214 22.07 -33.19 29.50
C SER A 214 20.65 -32.61 29.34
N THR A 215 19.62 -33.44 29.46
CA THR A 215 18.23 -33.09 29.12
C THR A 215 17.31 -33.09 30.35
N ALA A 216 16.70 -31.95 30.66
CA ALA A 216 15.59 -31.84 31.58
C ALA A 216 14.29 -32.08 30.83
N THR A 217 13.56 -33.15 31.17
CA THR A 217 12.23 -33.46 30.60
C THR A 217 11.15 -33.09 31.60
N PHE A 218 10.14 -32.33 31.16
CA PHE A 218 9.01 -31.88 31.97
C PHE A 218 7.70 -32.48 31.42
N THR A 219 6.90 -33.11 32.27
CA THR A 219 5.57 -33.60 31.88
C THR A 219 4.52 -32.47 31.84
N ASN A 220 3.28 -32.83 31.49
CA ASN A 220 2.18 -31.88 31.34
C ASN A 220 1.71 -31.29 32.69
N GLY A 221 1.52 -29.97 32.73
CA GLY A 221 0.94 -29.21 33.83
C GLY A 221 1.94 -28.65 34.84
N LEU A 222 3.25 -28.78 34.61
CA LEU A 222 4.28 -28.44 35.58
C LEU A 222 4.65 -26.95 35.61
N THR A 223 4.92 -26.45 36.81
CA THR A 223 5.53 -25.15 37.06
C THR A 223 6.99 -25.32 37.47
N LEU A 224 7.89 -24.63 36.78
CA LEU A 224 9.29 -24.42 37.15
C LEU A 224 9.45 -22.97 37.64
N ASN A 225 9.60 -22.81 38.95
CA ASN A 225 9.77 -21.54 39.63
C ASN A 225 11.20 -21.40 40.17
N GLY A 226 12.05 -20.73 39.41
CA GLY A 226 13.49 -20.58 39.63
C GLY A 226 14.18 -20.33 38.30
N ASN A 227 15.35 -19.68 38.29
CA ASN A 227 16.09 -19.49 37.06
C ASN A 227 16.69 -20.82 36.58
N VAL A 228 16.83 -20.96 35.27
CA VAL A 228 17.62 -22.01 34.62
C VAL A 228 18.90 -21.38 34.09
N THR A 229 20.04 -22.04 34.25
CA THR A 229 21.33 -21.52 33.80
C THR A 229 22.30 -22.67 33.44
N THR A 230 23.48 -22.31 32.96
CA THR A 230 24.53 -23.23 32.54
C THR A 230 25.89 -22.65 32.96
N ASN A 231 26.92 -23.49 33.13
CA ASN A 231 28.28 -22.98 33.36
C ASN A 231 28.98 -22.55 32.06
N ASN A 232 28.45 -22.93 30.91
CA ASN A 232 29.00 -22.66 29.59
C ASN A 232 27.85 -22.37 28.61
N ASP A 233 28.10 -21.50 27.63
CA ASP A 233 27.20 -21.33 26.48
C ASP A 233 26.95 -22.64 25.72
N ASP A 234 25.75 -22.77 25.15
CA ASP A 234 25.35 -23.87 24.26
C ASP A 234 25.34 -25.27 24.93
N THR A 235 25.03 -25.35 26.23
CA THR A 235 24.84 -26.63 26.97
C THR A 235 23.40 -26.82 27.48
N GLY A 236 23.02 -28.07 27.79
CA GLY A 236 21.68 -28.39 28.32
C GLY A 236 20.52 -28.34 27.32
N VAL A 237 19.47 -29.13 27.58
CA VAL A 237 18.21 -29.15 26.81
C VAL A 237 17.02 -29.14 27.76
N MET A 238 16.02 -28.29 27.52
CA MET A 238 14.72 -28.32 28.21
C MET A 238 13.64 -28.86 27.28
N LYS A 239 13.16 -30.10 27.49
CA LYS A 239 12.11 -30.74 26.68
C LYS A 239 10.78 -30.80 27.43
N PHE A 240 9.74 -30.23 26.84
CA PHE A 240 8.37 -30.22 27.37
C PHE A 240 7.51 -31.25 26.63
N LEU A 241 6.93 -32.18 27.40
CA LEU A 241 6.01 -33.21 26.91
C LEU A 241 4.52 -32.83 27.09
N GLY A 242 4.25 -31.59 27.48
CA GLY A 242 2.92 -31.01 27.60
C GLY A 242 2.99 -29.52 27.93
N GLY A 243 1.87 -28.95 28.33
CA GLY A 243 1.82 -27.56 28.78
C GLY A 243 2.54 -27.36 30.12
N GLY A 244 2.91 -26.11 30.44
CA GLY A 244 3.64 -25.80 31.66
C GLY A 244 3.84 -24.29 31.88
N THR A 245 4.58 -23.93 32.92
CA THR A 245 4.95 -22.54 33.23
C THR A 245 6.39 -22.46 33.72
N VAL A 246 7.18 -21.52 33.19
CA VAL A 246 8.52 -21.19 33.67
C VAL A 246 8.54 -19.72 34.09
N THR A 247 8.78 -19.45 35.37
CA THR A 247 8.73 -18.08 35.91
C THR A 247 10.10 -17.39 35.97
N GLY A 248 11.18 -18.16 36.10
CA GLY A 248 12.54 -17.65 36.14
C GLY A 248 13.15 -17.45 34.76
N THR A 249 14.27 -16.72 34.71
CA THR A 249 15.05 -16.51 33.49
C THR A 249 15.68 -17.82 33.03
N ILE A 250 15.72 -18.07 31.72
CA ILE A 250 16.39 -19.24 31.14
C ILE A 250 17.67 -18.78 30.42
N GLY A 251 18.83 -19.12 31.01
CA GLY A 251 20.15 -18.76 30.51
C GLY A 251 20.54 -17.30 30.72
N ALA A 252 21.74 -16.94 30.25
CA ALA A 252 22.25 -15.56 30.18
C ALA A 252 23.32 -15.45 29.08
N GLY A 253 23.88 -14.26 28.84
CA GLY A 253 25.06 -14.11 27.97
C GLY A 253 26.30 -14.77 28.60
N GLY A 254 26.88 -15.77 27.94
CA GLY A 254 27.94 -16.62 28.49
C GLY A 254 27.43 -17.84 29.28
N ALA A 255 26.10 -17.98 29.41
CA ALA A 255 25.40 -19.09 30.04
C ALA A 255 24.09 -19.43 29.28
N ARG A 256 24.15 -19.49 27.94
CA ARG A 256 23.01 -19.83 27.06
C ARG A 256 22.70 -21.32 27.15
N ILE A 257 21.42 -21.68 27.28
CA ILE A 257 20.99 -23.08 27.14
C ILE A 257 21.05 -23.49 25.66
N ASN A 258 21.48 -24.70 25.31
CA ASN A 258 21.58 -25.11 23.90
C ASN A 258 20.23 -25.08 23.19
N GLN A 259 19.20 -25.69 23.80
CA GLN A 259 17.90 -25.91 23.17
C GLN A 259 16.74 -25.85 24.17
N ILE A 260 15.61 -25.30 23.72
CA ILE A 260 14.29 -25.48 24.35
C ILE A 260 13.40 -26.19 23.34
N ASP A 261 12.66 -27.20 23.77
CA ASP A 261 12.01 -28.17 22.90
C ASP A 261 10.57 -28.42 23.33
N LEU A 262 9.61 -27.97 22.51
CA LEU A 262 8.17 -28.14 22.71
C LEU A 262 7.67 -29.34 21.90
N ALA A 263 7.93 -30.54 22.42
CA ALA A 263 7.69 -31.81 21.73
C ALA A 263 6.30 -32.44 21.98
N GLY A 264 5.71 -32.22 23.15
CA GLY A 264 4.44 -32.85 23.51
C GLY A 264 3.24 -32.34 22.71
N ALA A 265 2.29 -33.22 22.41
CA ALA A 265 1.04 -32.86 21.76
C ALA A 265 0.27 -31.79 22.57
N GLY A 266 -0.10 -30.68 21.95
CA GLY A 266 -0.77 -29.56 22.60
C GLY A 266 0.06 -28.82 23.68
N SER A 267 1.39 -28.94 23.68
CA SER A 267 2.24 -28.24 24.66
C SER A 267 2.08 -26.72 24.56
N ASN A 268 1.36 -26.12 25.50
CA ASN A 268 1.32 -24.68 25.70
C ASN A 268 2.16 -24.30 26.93
N VAL A 269 3.35 -23.73 26.72
CA VAL A 269 4.27 -23.37 27.79
C VAL A 269 4.30 -21.85 27.97
N ASN A 270 3.99 -21.40 29.19
CA ASN A 270 3.99 -20.00 29.58
C ASN A 270 5.36 -19.60 30.18
N PHE A 271 6.10 -18.77 29.47
CA PHE A 271 7.35 -18.18 29.93
C PHE A 271 7.09 -16.77 30.47
N GLN A 272 7.60 -16.47 31.66
CA GLN A 272 7.36 -15.20 32.36
C GLN A 272 8.63 -14.34 32.52
N SER A 273 9.78 -14.78 32.00
CA SER A 273 11.06 -14.07 32.04
C SER A 273 11.87 -14.28 30.75
N ASN A 274 13.02 -13.61 30.65
CA ASN A 274 13.91 -13.65 29.50
C ASN A 274 14.45 -15.06 29.21
N ILE A 275 14.73 -15.31 27.93
CA ILE A 275 15.17 -16.61 27.42
C ILE A 275 16.38 -16.42 26.51
N PHE A 276 17.47 -17.13 26.79
CA PHE A 276 18.73 -17.07 26.07
C PHE A 276 19.10 -18.48 25.56
N VAL A 277 18.56 -18.83 24.39
CA VAL A 277 18.80 -20.12 23.73
C VAL A 277 20.01 -20.02 22.80
N GLY A 278 20.63 -21.18 22.58
CA GLY A 278 21.87 -21.38 21.86
C GLY A 278 21.71 -21.99 20.48
N THR A 279 22.74 -22.72 20.05
CA THR A 279 22.84 -23.33 18.72
C THR A 279 21.74 -24.36 18.40
N GLY A 280 21.13 -24.97 19.41
CA GLY A 280 20.01 -25.90 19.27
C GLY A 280 18.64 -25.25 19.05
N ASN A 281 18.55 -23.92 19.22
CA ASN A 281 17.37 -23.09 18.94
C ASN A 281 16.18 -23.32 19.90
N PHE A 282 15.20 -22.42 19.86
CA PHE A 282 13.88 -22.63 20.43
C PHE A 282 13.04 -23.43 19.41
N LEU A 283 12.69 -24.67 19.73
CA LEU A 283 12.20 -25.66 18.77
C LEU A 283 10.77 -26.13 19.09
N PHE A 284 9.91 -26.15 18.06
CA PHE A 284 8.65 -26.87 18.09
C PHE A 284 8.83 -28.27 17.45
N ASP A 285 9.05 -29.29 18.26
CA ASP A 285 9.22 -30.69 17.80
C ASP A 285 7.88 -31.43 17.61
N ASN A 286 6.80 -30.90 18.21
CA ASN A 286 5.45 -31.44 18.12
C ASN A 286 4.90 -31.45 16.66
N ALA A 287 4.28 -32.59 16.29
CA ALA A 287 3.56 -32.77 15.01
C ALA A 287 2.13 -32.19 15.01
N THR A 288 1.67 -31.69 16.16
CA THR A 288 0.40 -30.95 16.35
C THR A 288 0.70 -29.51 16.79
N SER A 289 -0.33 -28.69 17.00
CA SER A 289 -0.19 -27.29 17.43
C SER A 289 0.28 -27.16 18.89
N GLY A 290 1.60 -27.04 19.09
CA GLY A 290 2.20 -26.51 20.33
C GLY A 290 2.34 -24.98 20.29
N SER A 291 2.39 -24.33 21.46
CA SER A 291 2.54 -22.89 21.60
C SER A 291 3.47 -22.46 22.74
N ALA A 292 4.18 -21.34 22.54
CA ALA A 292 4.91 -20.65 23.59
C ALA A 292 4.21 -19.31 23.89
N THR A 293 3.84 -19.08 25.15
CA THR A 293 3.21 -17.84 25.60
C THR A 293 4.21 -17.01 26.40
N PHE A 294 4.37 -15.73 26.05
CA PHE A 294 5.25 -14.78 26.71
C PHE A 294 4.38 -13.74 27.43
N THR A 295 4.31 -13.85 28.77
CA THR A 295 3.36 -13.07 29.57
C THR A 295 3.87 -11.68 29.96
N ASN A 296 5.19 -11.48 29.99
CA ASN A 296 5.85 -10.20 30.24
C ASN A 296 6.55 -9.69 28.97
N ASN A 297 7.06 -8.45 29.00
CA ASN A 297 7.98 -7.96 27.96
C ASN A 297 9.29 -8.76 28.06
N ILE A 298 9.44 -9.74 27.16
CA ILE A 298 10.48 -10.78 27.22
C ILE A 298 11.46 -10.63 26.06
N THR A 299 12.75 -10.69 26.38
CA THR A 299 13.82 -10.90 25.41
C THR A 299 13.96 -12.40 25.13
N LEU A 300 13.81 -12.78 23.86
CA LEU A 300 14.05 -14.13 23.34
C LEU A 300 15.28 -14.10 22.41
N THR A 301 16.33 -14.78 22.83
CA THR A 301 17.59 -14.94 22.10
C THR A 301 17.79 -16.39 21.67
N GLY A 302 18.49 -16.59 20.54
CA GLY A 302 18.47 -17.85 19.78
C GLY A 302 17.43 -17.79 18.66
N ASN A 303 17.56 -18.62 17.63
CA ASN A 303 16.54 -18.70 16.57
C ASN A 303 15.30 -19.44 17.09
N VAL A 304 14.17 -19.26 16.42
CA VAL A 304 12.95 -20.06 16.61
C VAL A 304 12.72 -20.90 15.37
N GLU A 305 12.55 -22.21 15.52
CA GLU A 305 12.36 -23.17 14.43
C GLU A 305 11.24 -24.16 14.77
N THR A 306 10.74 -24.89 13.78
CA THR A 306 9.89 -26.07 13.97
C THR A 306 10.48 -27.28 13.25
N ASN A 307 10.38 -28.48 13.82
CA ASN A 307 10.77 -29.69 13.08
C ASN A 307 9.74 -30.10 12.02
N ASN A 308 8.47 -29.74 12.22
CA ASN A 308 7.37 -30.05 11.32
C ASN A 308 6.94 -28.78 10.59
N LEU A 309 6.95 -28.80 9.25
CA LEU A 309 6.40 -27.68 8.48
C LEU A 309 4.99 -27.38 8.98
N SER A 310 4.64 -26.09 9.08
CA SER A 310 3.29 -25.64 9.43
C SER A 310 2.82 -25.91 10.87
N THR A 311 3.74 -26.11 11.83
CA THR A 311 3.40 -26.15 13.26
C THR A 311 4.10 -25.04 14.06
N GLY A 312 3.74 -24.93 15.34
CA GLY A 312 4.31 -23.96 16.29
C GLY A 312 3.65 -22.58 16.26
N LYS A 313 3.40 -22.02 17.45
CA LYS A 313 2.82 -20.68 17.64
C LYS A 313 3.54 -19.92 18.75
N LEU A 314 3.95 -18.69 18.49
CA LEU A 314 4.39 -17.74 19.54
C LEU A 314 3.23 -16.83 19.94
N ILE A 315 3.11 -16.45 21.21
CA ILE A 315 2.08 -15.51 21.72
C ILE A 315 2.77 -14.48 22.62
N PHE A 316 2.69 -13.20 22.29
CA PHE A 316 3.29 -12.12 23.08
C PHE A 316 2.21 -11.22 23.70
N ASN A 317 2.05 -11.28 25.02
CA ASN A 317 0.93 -10.63 25.71
C ASN A 317 1.20 -9.16 26.10
N ASN A 318 2.48 -8.78 26.25
CA ASN A 318 2.91 -7.46 26.73
C ASN A 318 4.15 -6.95 25.97
N GLY A 319 4.29 -7.34 24.70
CA GLY A 319 5.44 -7.01 23.86
C GLY A 319 6.65 -7.92 24.08
N GLY A 320 7.79 -7.55 23.50
CA GLY A 320 9.02 -8.34 23.61
C GLY A 320 10.14 -7.88 22.67
N THR A 321 11.22 -8.65 22.65
CA THR A 321 12.29 -8.51 21.66
C THR A 321 12.80 -9.89 21.26
N VAL A 322 12.71 -10.24 19.98
CA VAL A 322 13.29 -11.47 19.42
C VAL A 322 14.59 -11.10 18.70
N THR A 323 15.72 -11.61 19.19
CA THR A 323 17.05 -11.25 18.66
C THR A 323 17.59 -12.23 17.62
N GLY A 324 17.09 -13.47 17.61
CA GLY A 324 17.37 -14.47 16.58
C GLY A 324 16.35 -14.50 15.45
N THR A 325 16.60 -15.33 14.44
CA THR A 325 15.74 -15.47 13.26
C THR A 325 14.55 -16.38 13.58
N ILE A 326 13.35 -16.12 13.02
CA ILE A 326 12.21 -17.03 13.14
C ILE A 326 12.02 -17.78 11.82
N GLY A 327 12.09 -19.10 11.85
CA GLY A 327 11.83 -19.99 10.72
C GLY A 327 12.88 -19.92 9.60
N ALA A 328 14.16 -19.76 9.95
CA ALA A 328 15.25 -19.66 8.98
C ALA A 328 15.44 -20.94 8.16
N THR A 329 15.15 -22.09 8.78
CA THR A 329 15.24 -23.43 8.18
C THR A 329 13.85 -23.97 7.85
N LYS A 330 12.89 -23.81 8.78
CA LYS A 330 11.52 -24.30 8.65
C LYS A 330 10.54 -23.27 9.22
N ALA A 331 9.77 -22.66 8.34
CA ALA A 331 8.86 -21.56 8.66
C ALA A 331 7.73 -21.96 9.62
N LEU A 332 7.55 -21.16 10.67
CA LEU A 332 6.60 -21.36 11.78
C LEU A 332 5.14 -21.12 11.35
N ALA A 333 4.14 -21.70 12.01
CA ALA A 333 2.75 -21.46 11.63
C ALA A 333 2.25 -20.03 11.93
N GLU A 334 2.48 -19.54 13.15
CA GLU A 334 1.81 -18.33 13.64
C GLU A 334 2.62 -17.53 14.68
N ILE A 335 2.49 -16.20 14.63
CA ILE A 335 2.87 -15.29 15.72
C ILE A 335 1.64 -14.47 16.11
N ASP A 336 1.28 -14.49 17.38
CA ASP A 336 0.11 -13.81 17.94
C ASP A 336 0.57 -12.66 18.83
N VAL A 337 0.22 -11.42 18.44
CA VAL A 337 0.68 -10.18 19.07
C VAL A 337 -0.51 -9.54 19.79
N GLN A 338 -0.39 -9.42 21.11
CA GLN A 338 -1.44 -8.89 22.00
C GLN A 338 -0.87 -7.80 22.93
N GLY A 339 -1.72 -7.28 23.81
CA GLY A 339 -1.39 -6.20 24.73
C GLY A 339 -1.57 -4.83 24.09
N ALA A 340 -2.53 -4.05 24.59
CA ALA A 340 -2.83 -2.71 24.09
C ALA A 340 -1.61 -1.79 24.24
N GLY A 341 -1.12 -1.25 23.11
CA GLY A 341 0.08 -0.39 23.09
C GLY A 341 1.40 -1.12 23.38
N SER A 342 1.44 -2.45 23.27
CA SER A 342 2.69 -3.20 23.37
C SER A 342 3.56 -2.99 22.12
N ASN A 343 4.87 -3.27 22.22
CA ASN A 343 5.78 -3.32 21.08
C ASN A 343 6.54 -4.64 21.06
N LEU A 344 6.62 -5.29 19.90
CA LEU A 344 7.36 -6.52 19.67
C LEU A 344 8.40 -6.31 18.57
N LEU A 345 9.67 -6.21 18.97
CA LEU A 345 10.80 -5.98 18.08
C LEU A 345 11.40 -7.29 17.56
N PHE A 346 11.47 -7.44 16.24
CA PHE A 346 12.20 -8.50 15.53
C PHE A 346 13.55 -7.94 15.03
N SER A 347 14.66 -8.38 15.61
CA SER A 347 16.01 -7.93 15.23
C SER A 347 16.57 -8.65 13.99
N LYS A 348 15.85 -9.66 13.49
CA LYS A 348 16.19 -10.55 12.37
C LYS A 348 14.91 -10.98 11.66
N SER A 349 15.07 -11.57 10.48
CA SER A 349 13.96 -11.98 9.62
C SER A 349 13.00 -12.97 10.28
N VAL A 350 11.75 -12.95 9.82
CA VAL A 350 10.65 -13.79 10.29
C VAL A 350 10.03 -14.50 9.09
N SER A 351 9.86 -15.82 9.18
CA SER A 351 9.37 -16.66 8.10
C SER A 351 8.27 -17.60 8.58
N LEU A 352 7.07 -17.45 8.03
CA LEU A 352 5.84 -18.12 8.48
C LEU A 352 5.15 -18.90 7.33
N SER A 353 4.84 -20.17 7.57
CA SER A 353 4.17 -21.08 6.63
C SER A 353 3.11 -21.92 7.34
N ASN A 354 2.00 -22.22 6.67
CA ASN A 354 1.00 -23.16 7.18
C ASN A 354 0.63 -24.19 6.09
N ALA A 355 -0.12 -25.23 6.47
CA ALA A 355 -0.31 -26.42 5.64
C ALA A 355 -1.15 -26.16 4.36
N ILE A 356 -1.65 -24.93 4.21
CA ILE A 356 -2.45 -24.44 3.10
C ILE A 356 -1.84 -23.20 2.42
N GLY A 357 -0.62 -22.78 2.80
CA GLY A 357 0.08 -21.63 2.20
C GLY A 357 0.93 -20.83 3.21
N THR A 358 0.76 -19.51 3.20
CA THR A 358 1.49 -18.56 4.07
C THR A 358 0.97 -18.60 5.50
N GLY A 359 1.87 -18.71 6.48
CA GLY A 359 1.57 -18.50 7.90
C GLY A 359 1.37 -17.01 8.22
N SER A 360 0.98 -16.69 9.46
CA SER A 360 0.49 -15.35 9.81
C SER A 360 1.12 -14.77 11.08
N LEU A 361 1.52 -13.50 11.03
CA LEU A 361 1.58 -12.65 12.21
C LEU A 361 0.19 -12.02 12.39
N ILE A 362 -0.41 -12.14 13.57
CA ILE A 362 -1.79 -11.72 13.84
C ILE A 362 -1.83 -10.76 15.03
N PHE A 363 -2.40 -9.57 14.83
CA PHE A 363 -2.79 -8.70 15.93
C PHE A 363 -4.13 -9.18 16.51
N ASN A 364 -4.13 -9.58 17.79
CA ASN A 364 -5.20 -10.37 18.40
C ASN A 364 -5.45 -10.01 19.88
N GLY A 365 -6.53 -10.55 20.46
CA GLY A 365 -6.82 -10.48 21.89
C GLY A 365 -7.06 -9.04 22.38
N THR A 366 -6.08 -8.48 23.07
CA THR A 366 -6.10 -7.10 23.61
C THR A 366 -5.33 -6.09 22.76
N ALA A 367 -4.85 -6.48 21.57
CA ALA A 367 -4.21 -5.57 20.62
C ALA A 367 -5.15 -4.42 20.22
N ASN A 368 -4.56 -3.26 19.95
CA ASN A 368 -5.24 -2.03 19.54
C ASN A 368 -4.44 -1.30 18.44
N ALA A 369 -4.89 -0.11 18.04
CA ALA A 369 -4.24 0.74 17.04
C ALA A 369 -2.75 1.06 17.32
N THR A 370 -2.33 1.09 18.59
CA THR A 370 -0.95 1.39 19.01
C THR A 370 -0.09 0.16 19.32
N THR A 371 -0.65 -1.05 19.21
CA THR A 371 0.10 -2.31 19.38
C THR A 371 0.99 -2.50 18.16
N THR A 372 2.31 -2.69 18.36
CA THR A 372 3.29 -2.59 17.28
C THR A 372 4.06 -3.90 17.08
N ALA A 373 4.19 -4.30 15.81
CA ALA A 373 5.18 -5.28 15.36
C ALA A 373 6.28 -4.53 14.59
N GLU A 374 7.49 -4.54 15.14
CA GLU A 374 8.61 -3.69 14.71
C GLU A 374 9.74 -4.55 14.12
N PHE A 375 10.25 -4.18 12.95
CA PHE A 375 11.26 -4.92 12.20
C PHE A 375 12.51 -4.08 12.01
N ALA A 376 13.65 -4.57 12.50
CA ALA A 376 14.94 -3.91 12.36
C ALA A 376 15.41 -3.81 10.90
N ASP A 377 16.39 -2.94 10.63
CA ASP A 377 17.04 -2.86 9.31
C ASP A 377 17.59 -4.22 8.84
N GLY A 378 17.14 -4.68 7.67
CA GLY A 378 17.44 -6.00 7.11
C GLY A 378 16.59 -7.17 7.62
N ALA A 379 15.62 -6.94 8.52
CA ALA A 379 14.69 -7.98 8.98
C ALA A 379 13.53 -8.15 7.97
N ASN A 380 13.66 -9.16 7.10
CA ASN A 380 12.62 -9.50 6.12
C ASN A 380 11.44 -10.22 6.78
N PHE A 381 10.24 -10.04 6.24
CA PHE A 381 9.03 -10.75 6.67
C PHE A 381 8.46 -11.61 5.55
N THR A 382 8.37 -12.91 5.80
CA THR A 382 7.72 -13.90 4.92
C THR A 382 6.51 -14.48 5.64
N GLY A 383 5.33 -14.36 5.02
CA GLY A 383 4.04 -14.70 5.63
C GLY A 383 3.00 -13.62 5.33
N LYS A 384 1.86 -13.67 6.02
CA LYS A 384 0.86 -12.59 6.06
C LYS A 384 0.95 -11.82 7.37
N ILE A 385 0.62 -10.54 7.34
CA ILE A 385 0.29 -9.78 8.55
C ILE A 385 -1.23 -9.58 8.55
N ALA A 386 -1.90 -9.96 9.64
CA ALA A 386 -3.36 -9.99 9.73
C ALA A 386 -3.86 -9.34 11.03
N THR A 387 -5.14 -8.99 11.04
CA THR A 387 -5.88 -8.54 12.22
C THR A 387 -7.14 -9.39 12.37
N ILE A 388 -7.68 -9.48 13.59
CA ILE A 388 -9.05 -9.99 13.82
C ILE A 388 -10.10 -8.87 13.86
N THR A 389 -9.69 -7.61 13.69
CA THR A 389 -10.54 -6.42 13.81
C THR A 389 -9.89 -5.29 13.00
N ASP A 390 -10.68 -4.61 12.17
CA ASP A 390 -10.24 -3.51 11.33
C ASP A 390 -9.65 -2.35 12.15
N GLY A 391 -8.55 -1.74 11.68
CA GLY A 391 -7.91 -0.61 12.36
C GLY A 391 -7.14 -1.00 13.65
N VAL A 392 -6.67 -2.24 13.75
CA VAL A 392 -5.82 -2.73 14.84
C VAL A 392 -4.39 -2.96 14.33
N GLY A 393 -3.38 -2.74 15.17
CA GLY A 393 -1.99 -3.07 14.87
C GLY A 393 -1.25 -2.04 14.00
N THR A 394 -0.05 -1.68 14.42
CA THR A 394 0.91 -0.90 13.64
C THR A 394 2.07 -1.82 13.22
N VAL A 395 2.43 -1.80 11.94
CA VAL A 395 3.62 -2.50 11.43
C VAL A 395 4.72 -1.47 11.21
N LYS A 396 5.88 -1.62 11.87
CA LYS A 396 6.98 -0.66 11.78
C LYS A 396 8.23 -1.30 11.18
N PHE A 397 8.91 -0.58 10.28
CA PHE A 397 10.18 -0.98 9.67
C PHE A 397 11.24 0.10 9.88
N ASP A 398 12.39 -0.28 10.41
CA ASP A 398 13.48 0.63 10.83
C ASP A 398 14.58 0.76 9.78
N GLY A 399 14.35 0.21 8.59
CA GLY A 399 15.34 0.12 7.52
C GLY A 399 14.79 -0.57 6.28
N SER A 400 15.67 -1.21 5.53
CA SER A 400 15.27 -1.96 4.33
C SER A 400 14.74 -3.34 4.69
N ALA A 401 13.65 -3.78 4.06
CA ALA A 401 13.04 -5.09 4.29
C ALA A 401 12.22 -5.56 3.08
N THR A 402 12.11 -6.87 2.88
CA THR A 402 11.16 -7.48 1.95
C THR A 402 9.99 -8.07 2.72
N VAL A 403 8.76 -7.75 2.31
CA VAL A 403 7.49 -8.23 2.88
C VAL A 403 6.80 -9.11 1.85
N SER A 404 6.88 -10.43 2.01
CA SER A 404 6.59 -11.40 0.94
C SER A 404 5.11 -11.80 0.79
N GLY A 405 4.20 -11.21 1.55
CA GLY A 405 2.77 -11.53 1.54
C GLY A 405 1.92 -10.34 2.01
N ASP A 406 0.61 -10.53 2.06
CA ASP A 406 -0.35 -9.44 2.29
C ASP A 406 -0.23 -8.84 3.71
N VAL A 407 -0.42 -7.52 3.82
CA VAL A 407 -0.47 -6.78 5.08
C VAL A 407 -1.87 -6.22 5.28
N GLY A 408 -2.61 -6.79 6.25
CA GLY A 408 -4.04 -6.60 6.42
C GLY A 408 -4.87 -7.37 5.38
N ALA A 409 -6.19 -7.18 5.42
CA ALA A 409 -7.13 -7.64 4.39
C ALA A 409 -8.33 -6.68 4.29
N THR A 410 -9.17 -6.83 3.26
CA THR A 410 -10.42 -6.07 3.13
C THR A 410 -11.32 -6.25 4.36
N ASN A 411 -11.70 -5.14 5.02
CA ASN A 411 -12.45 -5.09 6.30
C ASN A 411 -11.72 -5.72 7.51
N LEU A 412 -10.43 -6.02 7.38
CA LEU A 412 -9.51 -6.47 8.44
C LEU A 412 -8.13 -5.82 8.19
N ALA A 413 -8.14 -4.51 7.96
CA ALA A 413 -6.96 -3.73 7.65
C ALA A 413 -6.13 -3.47 8.91
N VAL A 414 -4.81 -3.31 8.76
CA VAL A 414 -3.95 -2.84 9.86
C VAL A 414 -4.24 -1.36 10.13
N ASN A 415 -4.02 -0.88 11.36
CA ASN A 415 -4.18 0.54 11.67
C ASN A 415 -3.20 1.41 10.84
N LYS A 416 -1.93 1.02 10.80
CA LYS A 416 -0.84 1.85 10.27
C LYS A 416 0.33 0.99 9.80
N ILE A 417 1.07 1.49 8.83
CA ILE A 417 2.39 0.95 8.45
C ILE A 417 3.38 2.11 8.48
N ASP A 418 4.42 2.02 9.31
CA ASP A 418 5.45 3.05 9.48
C ASP A 418 6.78 2.57 8.88
N LEU A 419 7.25 3.24 7.83
CA LEU A 419 8.61 3.07 7.32
C LEU A 419 9.44 4.21 7.89
N THR A 420 10.49 3.93 8.68
CA THR A 420 11.24 4.95 9.45
C THR A 420 12.74 5.02 9.14
N GLY A 421 13.24 4.10 8.30
CA GLY A 421 14.67 3.92 8.05
C GLY A 421 15.41 5.07 7.36
N GLY A 422 14.70 5.97 6.67
CA GLY A 422 15.27 7.16 6.04
C GLY A 422 15.99 6.91 4.71
N ALA A 423 16.87 7.84 4.33
CA ALA A 423 17.43 7.94 2.98
C ALA A 423 17.98 6.62 2.43
N GLY A 424 17.42 6.19 1.28
CA GLY A 424 17.86 5.00 0.57
C GLY A 424 17.43 3.67 1.21
N LYS A 425 16.62 3.70 2.28
CA LYS A 425 15.96 2.51 2.82
C LYS A 425 14.68 2.22 2.03
N VAL A 426 14.51 0.95 1.67
CA VAL A 426 13.44 0.48 0.78
C VAL A 426 12.72 -0.68 1.45
N VAL A 427 11.40 -0.56 1.63
CA VAL A 427 10.56 -1.69 2.01
C VAL A 427 9.77 -2.17 0.80
N ALA A 428 10.02 -3.42 0.41
CA ALA A 428 9.49 -4.05 -0.80
C ALA A 428 8.30 -4.96 -0.48
N PHE A 429 7.11 -4.53 -0.88
CA PHE A 429 5.85 -5.24 -0.65
C PHE A 429 5.49 -6.11 -1.86
N GLN A 430 5.60 -7.42 -1.67
CA GLN A 430 5.25 -8.43 -2.67
C GLN A 430 3.79 -8.91 -2.54
N GLY A 431 3.13 -8.61 -1.41
CA GLY A 431 1.70 -8.78 -1.20
C GLY A 431 0.90 -7.49 -1.43
N ASN A 432 -0.40 -7.54 -1.17
CA ASN A 432 -1.25 -6.36 -1.14
C ASN A 432 -1.15 -5.65 0.21
N ILE A 433 -1.49 -4.37 0.23
CA ILE A 433 -1.48 -3.53 1.44
C ILE A 433 -2.90 -3.07 1.74
N PHE A 434 -3.38 -3.31 2.96
CA PHE A 434 -4.66 -2.85 3.46
C PHE A 434 -4.46 -2.12 4.79
N VAL A 435 -4.46 -0.79 4.74
CA VAL A 435 -4.47 0.09 5.91
C VAL A 435 -5.88 0.66 6.10
N GLY A 436 -6.32 0.73 7.35
CA GLY A 436 -7.65 1.21 7.74
C GLY A 436 -7.71 2.75 7.82
N SER A 437 -8.15 3.26 8.97
CA SER A 437 -8.31 4.70 9.22
C SER A 437 -7.00 5.48 9.43
N GLY A 438 -5.85 4.80 9.58
CA GLY A 438 -4.53 5.42 9.61
C GLY A 438 -3.91 5.57 8.21
N SER A 439 -2.63 5.24 8.08
CA SER A 439 -1.88 5.41 6.82
C SER A 439 -0.69 4.47 6.66
N LEU A 440 -0.31 4.20 5.41
CA LEU A 440 1.07 3.87 5.06
C LEU A 440 1.89 5.17 5.13
N LEU A 441 2.76 5.29 6.13
CA LEU A 441 3.57 6.47 6.40
C LEU A 441 5.02 6.23 5.94
N LEU A 442 5.45 7.07 5.00
CA LEU A 442 6.76 7.08 4.39
C LEU A 442 7.64 8.10 5.14
N ASP A 443 8.08 7.73 6.34
CA ASP A 443 8.68 8.64 7.31
C ASP A 443 10.21 8.57 7.34
N ASN A 444 10.85 9.73 7.31
CA ASN A 444 11.80 10.11 8.35
C ASN A 444 11.86 11.64 8.30
N ALA A 445 11.71 12.32 9.44
CA ALA A 445 11.67 13.79 9.49
C ALA A 445 12.87 14.49 8.80
N ALA A 446 14.02 13.81 8.65
CA ALA A 446 15.16 14.29 7.88
C ALA A 446 15.15 13.87 6.39
N THR A 447 14.68 12.67 6.06
CA THR A 447 15.06 11.96 4.81
C THR A 447 13.99 11.03 4.25
N ASP A 448 14.05 10.69 2.97
CA ASP A 448 13.01 9.88 2.32
C ASP A 448 13.20 8.37 2.54
N SER A 449 12.26 7.76 3.27
CA SER A 449 11.99 6.32 3.22
C SER A 449 11.19 5.99 1.95
N THR A 450 11.44 4.81 1.36
CA THR A 450 10.81 4.39 0.11
C THR A 450 9.98 3.10 0.28
N ALA A 451 8.75 3.10 -0.23
CA ALA A 451 7.93 1.90 -0.40
C ALA A 451 7.94 1.46 -1.88
N THR A 452 8.41 0.25 -2.17
CA THR A 452 8.28 -0.37 -3.49
C THR A 452 7.15 -1.41 -3.48
N ILE A 453 6.28 -1.35 -4.48
CA ILE A 453 5.06 -2.14 -4.60
C ILE A 453 5.21 -3.05 -5.82
N ALA A 454 5.12 -4.37 -5.63
CA ALA A 454 5.28 -5.33 -6.72
C ALA A 454 4.18 -5.22 -7.80
N ASP A 455 4.44 -5.80 -8.96
CA ASP A 455 3.52 -5.85 -10.09
C ASP A 455 2.18 -6.54 -9.71
N GLY A 456 1.08 -5.92 -10.13
CA GLY A 456 -0.29 -6.39 -9.93
C GLY A 456 -0.82 -6.27 -8.49
N LYS A 457 -0.20 -5.45 -7.62
CA LYS A 457 -0.61 -5.30 -6.21
C LYS A 457 -1.49 -4.07 -5.97
N THR A 458 -2.35 -4.19 -4.97
CA THR A 458 -3.25 -3.11 -4.52
C THR A 458 -2.77 -2.51 -3.20
N ILE A 459 -2.85 -1.19 -3.07
CA ILE A 459 -2.80 -0.44 -1.81
C ILE A 459 -4.20 0.08 -1.49
N THR A 460 -4.68 -0.20 -0.29
CA THR A 460 -5.88 0.38 0.31
C THR A 460 -5.52 1.14 1.57
N GLY A 461 -6.21 2.24 1.83
CA GLY A 461 -5.88 3.21 2.89
C GLY A 461 -4.99 4.35 2.39
N THR A 462 -4.88 5.41 3.18
CA THR A 462 -4.12 6.62 2.82
C THR A 462 -2.62 6.33 2.78
N VAL A 463 -1.92 6.83 1.74
CA VAL A 463 -0.46 6.90 1.74
C VAL A 463 -0.04 8.35 2.03
N GLY A 464 0.95 8.55 2.88
CA GLY A 464 1.45 9.88 3.22
C GLY A 464 2.82 9.85 3.88
N SER A 465 3.26 11.00 4.37
CA SER A 465 4.56 11.21 5.01
C SER A 465 4.39 12.04 6.29
N ALA A 466 5.39 12.06 7.16
CA ALA A 466 5.35 12.86 8.40
C ALA A 466 5.52 14.38 8.17
N ALA A 467 6.10 14.77 7.03
CA ALA A 467 6.28 16.16 6.62
C ALA A 467 6.16 16.29 5.09
N ALA A 468 5.71 17.46 4.61
CA ALA A 468 5.58 17.73 3.18
C ALA A 468 6.93 17.66 2.44
N GLY A 469 6.91 17.15 1.20
CA GLY A 469 8.10 16.92 0.39
C GLY A 469 8.97 15.78 0.92
N LYS A 470 8.38 14.76 1.55
CA LYS A 470 9.08 13.57 2.06
C LYS A 470 8.45 12.26 1.61
N GLY A 471 9.29 11.24 1.48
CA GLY A 471 8.93 9.85 1.23
C GLY A 471 8.61 9.55 -0.24
N ASN A 472 8.96 8.34 -0.69
CA ASN A 472 8.76 7.90 -2.07
C ASN A 472 7.83 6.67 -2.13
N LEU A 473 6.79 6.74 -2.96
CA LEU A 473 5.98 5.57 -3.32
C LEU A 473 6.34 5.14 -4.74
N GLN A 474 6.66 3.87 -4.95
CA GLN A 474 7.10 3.35 -6.24
C GLN A 474 6.33 2.08 -6.61
N PHE A 475 5.58 2.11 -7.71
CA PHE A 475 5.05 0.89 -8.32
C PHE A 475 6.11 0.30 -9.25
N LEU A 476 6.50 -0.95 -9.00
CA LEU A 476 7.49 -1.67 -9.81
C LEU A 476 6.92 -2.15 -11.15
N GLY A 477 5.59 -2.21 -11.28
CA GLY A 477 4.88 -2.61 -12.49
C GLY A 477 3.49 -1.96 -12.51
N GLY A 478 2.48 -2.72 -12.93
CA GLY A 478 1.09 -2.30 -12.79
C GLY A 478 0.60 -2.43 -11.35
N GLY A 479 -0.50 -1.77 -11.01
CA GLY A 479 -1.07 -1.80 -9.65
C GLY A 479 -2.24 -0.85 -9.46
N THR A 480 -2.76 -0.79 -8.23
CA THR A 480 -3.89 0.07 -7.87
C THR A 480 -3.68 0.73 -6.51
N ALA A 481 -3.95 2.04 -6.41
CA ALA A 481 -4.06 2.75 -5.14
C ALA A 481 -5.50 3.23 -4.95
N THR A 482 -6.23 2.66 -4.00
CA THR A 482 -7.64 3.01 -3.74
C THR A 482 -7.81 4.16 -2.75
N GLY A 483 -6.85 4.33 -1.83
CA GLY A 483 -6.79 5.48 -0.92
C GLY A 483 -6.09 6.69 -1.54
N SER A 484 -6.24 7.85 -0.88
CA SER A 484 -5.56 9.08 -1.28
C SER A 484 -4.05 9.01 -1.05
N ILE A 485 -3.27 9.66 -1.92
CA ILE A 485 -1.81 9.73 -1.87
C ILE A 485 -1.42 11.16 -1.52
N GLY A 486 -0.65 11.32 -0.44
CA GLY A 486 -0.18 12.62 0.03
C GLY A 486 -1.24 13.53 0.66
N ALA A 487 -2.38 12.97 1.08
CA ALA A 487 -3.46 13.73 1.71
C ALA A 487 -3.08 14.29 3.09
N ASN A 488 -2.22 13.60 3.84
CA ASN A 488 -1.72 14.06 5.15
C ASN A 488 -0.62 15.13 4.99
N ASN A 489 0.27 14.91 4.02
CA ASN A 489 1.41 15.75 3.64
C ASN A 489 1.78 15.37 2.20
N GLN A 490 2.23 16.33 1.39
CA GLN A 490 2.74 16.07 0.04
C GLN A 490 3.89 15.05 0.09
N LEU A 491 3.81 13.97 -0.70
CA LEU A 491 4.94 13.03 -0.85
C LEU A 491 6.10 13.69 -1.62
N HIS A 492 7.32 13.18 -1.50
CA HIS A 492 8.39 13.62 -2.39
C HIS A 492 8.09 13.14 -3.83
N ASN A 493 8.13 11.83 -4.08
CA ASN A 493 7.87 11.28 -5.41
C ASN A 493 6.85 10.14 -5.38
N LEU A 494 5.95 10.14 -6.37
CA LEU A 494 5.22 8.95 -6.80
C LEU A 494 5.87 8.47 -8.10
N VAL A 495 6.31 7.21 -8.17
CA VAL A 495 6.87 6.61 -9.39
C VAL A 495 6.00 5.45 -9.86
N VAL A 496 5.76 5.38 -11.16
CA VAL A 496 4.88 4.42 -11.83
C VAL A 496 5.71 3.54 -12.77
N ASN A 497 5.57 2.21 -12.71
CA ASN A 497 6.24 1.23 -13.57
C ASN A 497 7.79 1.23 -13.55
N LEU A 498 8.40 1.27 -12.37
CA LEU A 498 9.86 1.37 -12.20
C LEU A 498 10.69 0.18 -12.72
N ASN A 499 10.09 -0.97 -13.06
CA ASN A 499 10.80 -2.08 -13.73
C ASN A 499 10.70 -2.02 -15.27
N ASN A 500 10.42 -0.85 -15.86
CA ASN A 500 10.54 -0.59 -17.30
C ASN A 500 9.81 -1.67 -18.14
N SER A 501 8.60 -2.02 -17.72
CA SER A 501 7.85 -3.17 -18.25
C SER A 501 6.69 -2.69 -19.11
N ALA A 502 6.69 -3.04 -20.39
CA ALA A 502 5.66 -2.58 -21.32
C ALA A 502 4.21 -2.95 -20.93
N SER A 503 3.26 -2.18 -21.45
CA SER A 503 1.80 -2.40 -21.29
C SER A 503 1.25 -2.34 -19.84
N LYS A 504 1.95 -1.72 -18.88
CA LYS A 504 1.53 -1.70 -17.47
C LYS A 504 0.61 -0.53 -17.12
N THR A 505 -0.49 -0.83 -16.44
CA THR A 505 -1.40 0.20 -15.89
C THR A 505 -1.19 0.35 -14.38
N VAL A 506 -0.93 1.57 -13.91
CA VAL A 506 -1.15 1.95 -12.51
C VAL A 506 -2.41 2.82 -12.42
N GLU A 507 -3.38 2.37 -11.64
CA GLU A 507 -4.65 3.06 -11.44
C GLU A 507 -4.71 3.74 -10.07
N LEU A 508 -4.91 5.06 -10.10
CA LEU A 508 -5.11 5.89 -8.91
C LEU A 508 -6.62 6.15 -8.76
N GLN A 509 -7.23 5.65 -7.68
CA GLN A 509 -8.62 5.88 -7.32
C GLN A 509 -8.76 6.75 -6.04
N GLY A 510 -7.66 7.26 -5.51
CA GLY A 510 -7.66 8.20 -4.37
C GLY A 510 -8.34 9.54 -4.68
N GLY A 511 -8.96 10.16 -3.67
CA GLY A 511 -9.62 11.47 -3.82
C GLY A 511 -8.65 12.66 -3.83
N VAL A 512 -7.45 12.48 -3.27
CA VAL A 512 -6.35 13.45 -3.35
C VAL A 512 -5.10 12.71 -3.83
N ILE A 513 -4.40 13.28 -4.81
CA ILE A 513 -3.08 12.83 -5.28
C ILE A 513 -2.13 14.02 -5.20
N ASN A 514 -1.21 13.99 -4.24
CA ASN A 514 -0.34 15.11 -3.88
C ASN A 514 1.11 14.64 -3.63
N SER A 515 2.01 15.03 -4.52
CA SER A 515 3.43 14.72 -4.50
C SER A 515 4.21 15.87 -5.12
N VAL A 516 5.53 15.98 -4.92
CA VAL A 516 6.33 16.99 -5.64
C VAL A 516 6.41 16.63 -7.13
N ASN A 517 6.55 15.34 -7.45
CA ASN A 517 6.49 14.82 -8.83
C ASN A 517 5.71 13.49 -8.89
N ILE A 518 4.97 13.27 -9.99
CA ILE A 518 4.52 11.94 -10.42
C ILE A 518 5.39 11.55 -11.62
N GLY A 519 6.39 10.68 -11.41
CA GLY A 519 7.23 10.16 -12.48
C GLY A 519 6.63 8.90 -13.10
N ILE A 520 6.57 8.83 -14.42
CA ILE A 520 6.39 7.58 -15.16
C ILE A 520 7.77 6.93 -15.38
N GLY A 521 7.78 5.62 -15.58
CA GLY A 521 8.98 4.82 -15.86
C GLY A 521 8.97 4.30 -17.30
N ASP A 522 9.93 4.78 -18.08
CA ASP A 522 10.32 4.34 -19.43
C ASP A 522 10.39 2.82 -19.56
N ASP A 523 9.61 2.20 -20.44
CA ASP A 523 9.82 0.80 -20.83
C ASP A 523 10.95 0.61 -21.85
N GLY A 524 11.47 1.70 -22.43
CA GLY A 524 12.63 1.72 -23.31
C GLY A 524 12.23 1.66 -24.78
N ALA A 525 12.55 2.73 -25.52
CA ALA A 525 12.10 2.96 -26.90
C ALA A 525 12.06 1.70 -27.80
N GLY A 526 10.86 1.38 -28.30
CA GLY A 526 10.60 0.25 -29.18
C GLY A 526 9.46 -0.67 -28.75
N PHE A 527 8.69 -0.34 -27.70
CA PHE A 527 7.51 -1.11 -27.32
C PHE A 527 6.24 -0.51 -27.94
N ALA A 528 5.34 -1.38 -28.42
CA ALA A 528 4.14 -0.92 -29.11
C ALA A 528 3.05 -0.32 -28.18
N THR A 529 3.32 -0.27 -26.87
CA THR A 529 2.40 0.18 -25.81
C THR A 529 3.22 0.55 -24.56
N GLY A 530 3.42 1.83 -24.30
CA GLY A 530 4.10 2.29 -23.09
C GLY A 530 3.28 2.09 -21.81
N THR A 531 3.69 2.77 -20.75
CA THR A 531 3.02 2.76 -19.45
C THR A 531 1.69 3.52 -19.51
N THR A 532 0.69 3.06 -18.74
CA THR A 532 -0.57 3.78 -18.54
C THR A 532 -0.72 4.24 -17.09
N LEU A 533 -0.68 5.56 -16.86
CA LEU A 533 -1.20 6.15 -15.63
C LEU A 533 -2.70 6.41 -15.78
N LYS A 534 -3.53 5.79 -14.94
CA LYS A 534 -4.99 5.95 -14.99
C LYS A 534 -5.54 6.68 -13.78
N LEU A 535 -6.31 7.75 -14.00
CA LEU A 535 -6.90 8.60 -12.96
C LEU A 535 -8.40 8.33 -12.83
N ASN A 536 -8.77 7.45 -11.90
CA ASN A 536 -10.09 6.86 -11.77
C ASN A 536 -10.83 7.23 -10.47
N ASN A 537 -11.04 8.52 -10.21
CA ASN A 537 -11.96 8.99 -9.15
C ASN A 537 -12.66 10.32 -9.55
N PRO A 538 -14.00 10.43 -9.47
CA PRO A 538 -14.76 11.61 -9.91
C PRO A 538 -14.52 12.87 -9.06
N VAL A 539 -14.02 12.73 -7.83
CA VAL A 539 -13.66 13.86 -6.95
C VAL A 539 -12.15 13.99 -6.76
N MET A 540 -11.34 13.40 -7.66
CA MET A 540 -9.89 13.50 -7.60
C MET A 540 -9.43 14.95 -7.73
N ILE A 541 -8.63 15.39 -6.76
CA ILE A 541 -7.80 16.58 -6.81
C ILE A 541 -6.35 16.12 -6.96
N LEU A 542 -5.77 16.29 -8.15
CA LEU A 542 -4.37 16.03 -8.42
C LEU A 542 -3.58 17.34 -8.36
N THR A 543 -2.47 17.37 -7.61
CA THR A 543 -1.72 18.59 -7.24
C THR A 543 -0.21 18.46 -7.46
N ALA A 544 0.18 17.72 -8.50
CA ALA A 544 1.56 17.41 -8.84
C ALA A 544 1.77 17.53 -10.36
N PRO A 545 2.96 17.95 -10.84
CA PRO A 545 3.36 17.72 -12.22
C PRO A 545 3.45 16.20 -12.49
N ILE A 546 3.02 15.79 -13.68
CA ILE A 546 3.19 14.43 -14.19
C ILE A 546 4.33 14.47 -15.20
N ILE A 547 5.43 13.79 -14.91
CA ILE A 547 6.67 13.79 -15.70
C ILE A 547 6.82 12.40 -16.32
N VAL A 548 6.82 12.34 -17.65
CA VAL A 548 7.34 11.18 -18.40
C VAL A 548 8.83 11.36 -18.62
N ASN A 549 9.56 10.27 -18.89
CA ASN A 549 11.02 10.31 -18.95
C ASN A 549 11.65 9.85 -20.27
N THR A 550 10.85 9.45 -21.28
CA THR A 550 11.27 9.26 -22.67
C THR A 550 10.11 9.08 -23.67
N ASN A 551 10.47 9.03 -24.96
CA ASN A 551 9.96 8.19 -26.08
C ASN A 551 8.60 8.43 -26.78
N ASP A 552 7.65 9.23 -26.29
CA ASP A 552 6.30 9.33 -26.90
C ASP A 552 5.58 7.94 -27.03
N GLU A 553 5.77 6.99 -26.10
CA GLU A 553 5.06 5.69 -26.05
C GLU A 553 4.01 5.62 -24.90
N ASP A 554 4.12 6.48 -23.88
CA ASP A 554 3.29 6.50 -22.66
C ASP A 554 1.86 7.06 -22.84
N THR A 555 0.93 6.62 -21.97
CA THR A 555 -0.48 7.04 -21.94
C THR A 555 -0.92 7.60 -20.58
N LEU A 556 -1.60 8.74 -20.59
CA LEU A 556 -2.38 9.24 -19.44
C LEU A 556 -3.87 9.03 -19.68
N ASP A 557 -4.53 8.22 -18.84
CA ASP A 557 -5.97 7.94 -18.93
C ASP A 557 -6.75 8.71 -17.85
N ILE A 558 -7.25 9.92 -18.20
CA ILE A 558 -8.08 10.76 -17.34
C ILE A 558 -9.53 10.25 -17.38
N TYR A 559 -9.71 9.04 -16.85
CA TYR A 559 -10.93 8.25 -16.98
C TYR A 559 -12.11 8.81 -16.16
N ASN A 560 -11.85 9.28 -14.94
CA ASN A 560 -12.87 9.90 -14.07
C ASN A 560 -12.43 11.21 -13.39
N ALA A 561 -11.13 11.53 -13.31
CA ALA A 561 -10.68 12.75 -12.62
C ALA A 561 -11.24 14.04 -13.26
N ALA A 562 -11.69 14.98 -12.43
CA ALA A 562 -12.33 16.23 -12.88
C ALA A 562 -11.39 17.45 -12.84
N MET A 563 -10.34 17.43 -12.01
CA MET A 563 -9.39 18.55 -11.86
C MET A 563 -7.95 18.07 -11.68
N LEU A 564 -7.07 18.52 -12.57
CA LEU A 564 -5.62 18.38 -12.46
C LEU A 564 -5.00 19.78 -12.30
N ASN A 565 -4.16 19.95 -11.28
CA ASN A 565 -3.41 21.16 -10.98
C ASN A 565 -1.91 20.84 -11.02
N GLY A 566 -1.29 21.06 -12.17
CA GLY A 566 0.06 20.60 -12.50
C GLY A 566 0.23 20.44 -13.99
N GLN A 567 1.47 20.62 -14.46
CA GLN A 567 1.90 20.37 -15.84
C GLN A 567 1.91 18.86 -16.14
N ILE A 568 1.68 18.48 -17.40
CA ILE A 568 1.63 17.08 -17.87
C ILE A 568 2.65 16.91 -19.01
N GLY A 569 3.70 16.11 -18.79
CA GLY A 569 4.89 16.03 -19.66
C GLY A 569 5.74 17.31 -19.63
N ASP A 570 6.76 17.41 -20.47
CA ASP A 570 7.48 18.65 -20.71
C ASP A 570 7.88 18.84 -22.20
N ASN A 571 8.66 19.89 -22.48
CA ASN A 571 9.03 20.27 -23.85
C ASN A 571 10.12 19.39 -24.49
N VAL A 572 10.59 18.36 -23.79
CA VAL A 572 11.52 17.32 -24.26
C VAL A 572 10.79 15.99 -24.32
N ASP A 573 10.11 15.62 -23.24
CA ASP A 573 9.46 14.32 -23.08
C ASP A 573 7.93 14.49 -22.86
N GLY A 574 7.14 14.05 -23.85
CA GLY A 574 5.68 14.16 -23.88
C GLY A 574 4.96 12.80 -23.87
N PHE A 575 3.67 12.80 -23.55
CA PHE A 575 2.83 11.59 -23.63
C PHE A 575 2.48 11.26 -25.09
N HIS A 576 2.50 9.97 -25.46
CA HIS A 576 1.91 9.52 -26.72
C HIS A 576 0.45 9.97 -26.83
N LEU A 577 -0.31 9.66 -25.77
CA LEU A 577 -1.76 9.75 -25.75
C LEU A 577 -2.29 10.19 -24.39
N ILE A 578 -2.95 11.34 -24.36
CA ILE A 578 -3.71 11.82 -23.19
C ILE A 578 -5.19 11.62 -23.48
N LYS A 579 -5.81 10.67 -22.80
CA LYS A 579 -7.25 10.38 -22.93
C LYS A 579 -8.02 11.26 -21.96
N VAL A 580 -8.99 12.01 -22.47
CA VAL A 580 -9.84 12.92 -21.69
C VAL A 580 -11.32 12.62 -21.91
N GLY A 581 -12.17 13.04 -20.98
CA GLY A 581 -13.60 13.15 -21.26
C GLY A 581 -14.35 11.81 -21.40
N ALA A 582 -13.86 10.71 -20.80
CA ALA A 582 -14.55 9.43 -20.84
C ALA A 582 -15.89 9.48 -20.06
N ASN A 583 -15.86 9.94 -18.81
CA ASN A 583 -17.04 10.01 -17.94
C ASN A 583 -17.37 11.44 -17.48
N ASN A 584 -16.36 12.25 -17.17
CA ASN A 584 -16.51 13.59 -16.60
C ASN A 584 -15.90 14.66 -17.51
N ASP A 585 -16.32 15.91 -17.31
CA ASP A 585 -15.61 17.08 -17.83
C ASP A 585 -14.31 17.26 -17.03
N VAL A 586 -13.23 17.63 -17.71
CA VAL A 586 -11.88 17.73 -17.13
C VAL A 586 -11.43 19.18 -17.15
N THR A 587 -10.87 19.67 -16.05
CA THR A 587 -10.20 20.97 -15.98
C THR A 587 -8.72 20.77 -15.67
N ILE A 588 -7.84 21.38 -16.46
CA ILE A 588 -6.38 21.27 -16.32
C ILE A 588 -5.79 22.66 -16.13
N ASN A 589 -5.06 22.83 -15.02
CA ASN A 589 -4.26 24.02 -14.70
C ASN A 589 -2.77 23.66 -14.78
N GLY A 590 -2.25 23.68 -16.01
CA GLY A 590 -0.87 23.42 -16.39
C GLY A 590 -0.76 23.18 -17.90
N ASP A 591 0.45 23.32 -18.44
CA ASP A 591 0.76 22.91 -19.81
C ASP A 591 0.50 21.41 -20.02
N ILE A 592 0.09 21.06 -21.23
CA ILE A 592 -0.14 19.69 -21.69
C ILE A 592 0.84 19.37 -22.82
N TYR A 593 1.80 18.49 -22.57
CA TYR A 593 2.77 18.03 -23.55
C TYR A 593 2.40 16.62 -24.02
N SER A 594 2.00 16.52 -25.29
CA SER A 594 1.61 15.26 -25.92
C SER A 594 1.92 15.21 -27.42
N THR A 595 1.91 14.01 -27.98
CA THR A 595 1.68 13.78 -29.42
C THR A 595 0.18 13.89 -29.76
N LEU A 596 -0.71 13.32 -28.93
CA LEU A 596 -2.16 13.36 -29.12
C LEU A 596 -2.94 13.49 -27.79
N THR A 597 -3.77 14.53 -27.67
CA THR A 597 -4.84 14.62 -26.67
C THR A 597 -6.17 14.19 -27.30
N GLN A 598 -6.87 13.19 -26.74
CA GLN A 598 -8.03 12.56 -27.39
C GLN A 598 -9.25 12.44 -26.46
N PHE A 599 -10.37 13.06 -26.87
CA PHE A 599 -11.67 12.84 -26.23
C PHE A 599 -12.15 11.40 -26.44
N GLN A 600 -12.46 10.72 -25.33
CA GLN A 600 -13.03 9.37 -25.32
C GLN A 600 -14.57 9.36 -25.35
N GLY A 601 -15.20 10.53 -25.15
CA GLY A 601 -16.65 10.72 -25.09
C GLY A 601 -17.02 12.20 -25.24
N ASN A 602 -18.33 12.49 -25.28
CA ASN A 602 -18.81 13.86 -25.48
C ASN A 602 -18.79 14.67 -24.19
N LYS A 603 -17.59 15.15 -23.84
CA LYS A 603 -17.28 15.92 -22.62
C LYS A 603 -16.38 17.11 -22.95
N THR A 604 -16.12 17.92 -21.94
CA THR A 604 -15.38 19.18 -22.00
C THR A 604 -13.96 19.00 -21.48
N LEU A 605 -12.98 19.57 -22.17
CA LEU A 605 -11.65 19.85 -21.63
C LEU A 605 -11.51 21.35 -21.47
N ASN A 606 -11.47 21.82 -20.22
CA ASN A 606 -11.21 23.21 -19.88
C ASN A 606 -9.71 23.37 -19.60
N LEU A 607 -9.00 24.10 -20.46
CA LEU A 607 -7.69 24.64 -20.13
C LEU A 607 -7.90 25.96 -19.37
N THR A 608 -7.18 26.19 -18.27
CA THR A 608 -7.20 27.50 -17.58
C THR A 608 -6.23 28.47 -18.24
N THR A 609 -6.50 29.77 -18.13
CA THR A 609 -5.66 30.83 -18.76
C THR A 609 -4.17 30.68 -18.48
N GLY A 610 -3.36 30.76 -19.54
CA GLY A 610 -1.89 30.87 -19.45
C GLY A 610 -1.12 29.60 -19.82
N HIS A 611 -1.77 28.57 -20.34
CA HIS A 611 -1.17 27.27 -20.66
C HIS A 611 -1.36 26.88 -22.12
N LYS A 612 -0.59 25.90 -22.60
CA LYS A 612 -0.69 25.34 -23.96
C LYS A 612 -0.95 23.83 -24.00
N ILE A 613 -1.35 23.36 -25.17
CA ILE A 613 -1.37 21.94 -25.55
C ILE A 613 -0.42 21.74 -26.74
N THR A 614 0.58 20.87 -26.58
CA THR A 614 1.37 20.37 -27.72
C THR A 614 0.72 19.12 -28.30
N GLY A 615 0.94 18.91 -29.61
CA GLY A 615 0.36 17.79 -30.34
C GLY A 615 -1.07 18.04 -30.78
N ALA A 616 -1.68 17.03 -31.40
CA ALA A 616 -3.03 17.13 -31.94
C ALA A 616 -4.09 17.03 -30.84
N VAL A 617 -5.26 17.64 -31.07
CA VAL A 617 -6.45 17.48 -30.22
C VAL A 617 -7.56 16.85 -31.04
N ASP A 618 -7.97 15.63 -30.72
CA ASP A 618 -8.92 14.85 -31.54
C ASP A 618 -9.96 14.10 -30.68
N THR A 619 -10.80 13.27 -31.30
CA THR A 619 -11.83 12.47 -30.61
C THR A 619 -11.94 11.06 -31.18
N THR A 620 -12.37 10.09 -30.38
CA THR A 620 -12.69 8.74 -30.85
C THR A 620 -13.94 8.69 -31.73
N VAL A 621 -14.85 9.67 -31.62
CA VAL A 621 -16.14 9.70 -32.34
C VAL A 621 -16.41 11.11 -32.87
N ALA A 622 -16.51 11.27 -34.19
CA ALA A 622 -16.78 12.55 -34.84
C ALA A 622 -18.02 13.28 -34.30
N ASN A 623 -17.89 14.59 -34.13
CA ASN A 623 -18.84 15.52 -33.51
C ASN A 623 -19.07 15.27 -32.01
N THR A 624 -18.06 14.74 -31.31
CA THR A 624 -18.02 14.70 -29.84
C THR A 624 -16.77 15.41 -29.32
N GLY A 625 -16.79 15.82 -28.04
CA GLY A 625 -15.66 16.49 -27.39
C GLY A 625 -15.70 18.01 -27.60
N THR A 626 -15.53 18.77 -26.51
CA THR A 626 -15.49 20.23 -26.52
C THR A 626 -14.21 20.74 -25.88
N LEU A 627 -13.38 21.42 -26.65
CA LEU A 627 -12.21 22.14 -26.11
C LEU A 627 -12.62 23.54 -25.67
N VAL A 628 -12.23 23.94 -24.46
CA VAL A 628 -12.50 25.26 -23.89
C VAL A 628 -11.21 25.93 -23.45
N PHE A 629 -10.97 27.13 -23.99
CA PHE A 629 -9.91 28.06 -23.58
C PHE A 629 -10.52 29.16 -22.70
N GLN A 630 -9.93 29.37 -21.52
CA GLN A 630 -10.39 30.36 -20.54
C GLN A 630 -9.67 31.71 -20.65
N GLY A 631 -8.62 31.82 -21.46
CA GLY A 631 -7.87 33.06 -21.58
C GLY A 631 -6.76 33.07 -22.62
N VAL A 632 -5.51 33.21 -22.16
CA VAL A 632 -4.31 33.27 -23.00
C VAL A 632 -3.76 31.85 -23.16
N ASP A 633 -4.29 31.15 -24.16
CA ASP A 633 -4.16 29.70 -24.29
C ASP A 633 -3.71 29.33 -25.72
N GLU A 634 -2.98 28.22 -25.90
CA GLU A 634 -2.37 27.85 -27.18
C GLU A 634 -2.54 26.36 -27.51
N VAL A 635 -2.81 26.01 -28.78
CA VAL A 635 -2.69 24.65 -29.32
C VAL A 635 -1.78 24.69 -30.55
N THR A 636 -0.70 23.90 -30.53
CA THR A 636 0.29 23.89 -31.62
C THR A 636 -0.01 22.86 -32.72
N GLY A 637 -0.63 21.73 -32.38
CA GLY A 637 -1.05 20.72 -33.35
C GLY A 637 -2.44 20.96 -33.94
N ALA A 638 -2.85 20.09 -34.86
CA ALA A 638 -4.16 20.19 -35.52
C ALA A 638 -5.31 19.76 -34.58
N VAL A 639 -6.44 20.46 -34.66
CA VAL A 639 -7.65 20.15 -33.88
C VAL A 639 -8.68 19.46 -34.77
N GLY A 640 -9.05 18.22 -34.43
CA GLY A 640 -10.04 17.41 -35.14
C GLY A 640 -9.58 16.92 -36.52
N ALA A 641 -8.29 16.65 -36.69
CA ALA A 641 -7.67 16.26 -37.95
C ALA A 641 -8.17 14.90 -38.48
N VAL A 642 -8.44 13.95 -37.58
CA VAL A 642 -9.04 12.65 -37.89
C VAL A 642 -10.56 12.72 -37.72
N ASN A 643 -11.03 13.13 -36.54
CA ASN A 643 -12.44 13.30 -36.24
C ASN A 643 -12.75 14.73 -35.80
N LYS A 644 -13.65 15.39 -36.54
CA LYS A 644 -14.18 16.72 -36.21
C LYS A 644 -14.70 16.79 -34.76
N LEU A 645 -14.26 17.76 -33.96
CA LEU A 645 -14.78 17.95 -32.59
C LEU A 645 -16.26 18.40 -32.58
N ALA A 646 -16.95 18.25 -31.46
CA ALA A 646 -18.27 18.89 -31.29
C ALA A 646 -18.13 20.41 -31.32
N ALA A 647 -17.23 20.97 -30.49
CA ALA A 647 -16.95 22.39 -30.47
C ALA A 647 -15.53 22.76 -30.01
N VAL A 648 -15.08 23.94 -30.43
CA VAL A 648 -13.94 24.68 -29.86
C VAL A 648 -14.46 26.01 -29.38
N THR A 649 -14.21 26.37 -28.12
CA THR A 649 -14.82 27.54 -27.47
C THR A 649 -13.80 28.37 -26.69
N LEU A 650 -13.77 29.67 -26.94
CA LEU A 650 -12.92 30.64 -26.25
C LEU A 650 -13.79 31.55 -25.38
N ILE A 651 -13.50 31.61 -24.08
CA ILE A 651 -14.21 32.47 -23.12
C ILE A 651 -13.33 33.54 -22.44
N GLY A 652 -12.10 33.72 -22.94
CA GLY A 652 -11.17 34.74 -22.45
C GLY A 652 -11.72 36.17 -22.51
N THR A 653 -11.37 36.98 -21.51
CA THR A 653 -11.80 38.39 -21.42
C THR A 653 -10.96 39.32 -22.29
N ALA A 654 -11.37 40.59 -22.38
CA ALA A 654 -10.65 41.72 -22.99
C ALA A 654 -9.11 41.56 -23.06
N GLY A 655 -8.61 41.35 -24.28
CA GLY A 655 -7.18 41.24 -24.58
C GLY A 655 -6.56 39.85 -24.40
N GLN A 656 -7.28 38.88 -23.84
CA GLN A 656 -6.84 37.49 -23.79
C GLN A 656 -7.03 36.82 -25.16
N THR A 657 -6.03 36.07 -25.61
CA THR A 657 -5.98 35.47 -26.97
C THR A 657 -5.82 33.95 -26.89
N GLY A 658 -6.78 33.23 -27.44
CA GLY A 658 -6.66 31.79 -27.71
C GLY A 658 -6.08 31.56 -29.10
N THR A 659 -4.93 30.87 -29.18
CA THR A 659 -4.14 30.68 -30.40
C THR A 659 -4.22 29.24 -30.90
N PHE A 660 -4.43 29.06 -32.20
CA PHE A 660 -4.40 27.78 -32.90
C PHE A 660 -3.41 27.87 -34.06
N ASP A 661 -2.24 27.26 -33.91
CA ASP A 661 -1.17 27.35 -34.92
C ASP A 661 -1.41 26.49 -36.16
N SER A 662 -2.27 25.49 -36.04
CA SER A 662 -2.61 24.54 -37.10
C SER A 662 -4.11 24.56 -37.42
N THR A 663 -4.57 23.62 -38.26
CA THR A 663 -5.95 23.56 -38.72
C THR A 663 -6.93 23.22 -37.60
N VAL A 664 -8.12 23.82 -37.65
CA VAL A 664 -9.20 23.58 -36.68
C VAL A 664 -10.44 23.04 -37.38
N ASN A 665 -10.85 21.82 -37.03
CA ASN A 665 -12.02 21.12 -37.56
C ASN A 665 -12.99 20.77 -36.43
N ALA A 666 -14.03 21.60 -36.25
CA ALA A 666 -15.01 21.44 -35.18
C ALA A 666 -16.42 21.82 -35.67
N THR A 667 -17.47 21.15 -35.20
CA THR A 667 -18.83 21.45 -35.70
C THR A 667 -19.30 22.86 -35.32
N THR A 668 -18.92 23.34 -34.13
CA THR A 668 -19.04 24.77 -33.77
C THR A 668 -17.69 25.34 -33.34
N VAL A 669 -17.27 26.47 -33.92
CA VAL A 669 -16.23 27.33 -33.34
C VAL A 669 -16.93 28.52 -32.67
N ASN A 670 -16.55 28.83 -31.43
CA ASN A 670 -17.19 29.86 -30.61
C ASN A 670 -16.13 30.78 -30.01
N ILE A 671 -16.15 32.07 -30.35
CA ILE A 671 -15.45 33.11 -29.61
C ILE A 671 -16.53 33.86 -28.83
N ASN A 672 -16.51 33.76 -27.49
CA ASN A 672 -17.64 34.11 -26.62
C ASN A 672 -17.31 35.11 -25.49
N GLY A 673 -16.06 35.19 -25.06
CA GLY A 673 -15.66 36.01 -23.93
C GLY A 673 -15.57 37.49 -24.31
N ALA A 674 -16.12 38.39 -23.49
CA ALA A 674 -16.21 39.81 -23.83
C ALA A 674 -14.83 40.45 -24.01
N GLY A 675 -14.50 40.83 -25.24
CA GLY A 675 -13.19 41.35 -25.66
C GLY A 675 -12.13 40.27 -25.89
N GLY A 676 -12.52 39.00 -25.89
CA GLY A 676 -11.66 37.86 -26.15
C GLY A 676 -11.31 37.71 -27.63
N ILE A 677 -10.12 37.18 -27.88
CA ILE A 677 -9.56 37.05 -29.22
C ILE A 677 -9.34 35.57 -29.55
N GLY A 678 -9.80 35.13 -30.72
CA GLY A 678 -9.38 33.86 -31.33
C GLY A 678 -8.44 34.11 -32.49
N LEU A 679 -7.21 33.62 -32.41
CA LEU A 679 -6.21 33.67 -33.47
C LEU A 679 -6.07 32.28 -34.10
N PHE A 680 -6.45 32.18 -35.37
CA PHE A 680 -6.39 30.93 -36.15
C PHE A 680 -5.36 31.10 -37.26
N ASN A 681 -4.16 30.56 -37.04
CA ASN A 681 -3.05 30.63 -38.00
C ASN A 681 -3.21 29.60 -39.14
N GLY A 682 -3.84 28.44 -38.84
CA GLY A 682 -4.25 27.45 -39.83
C GLY A 682 -5.74 27.51 -40.21
N ALA A 683 -6.11 26.81 -41.28
CA ALA A 683 -7.48 26.82 -41.82
C ALA A 683 -8.55 26.32 -40.83
N VAL A 684 -9.70 26.99 -40.81
CA VAL A 684 -10.85 26.66 -39.96
C VAL A 684 -11.94 26.00 -40.78
N THR A 685 -12.30 24.76 -40.48
CA THR A 685 -13.40 24.02 -41.09
C THR A 685 -14.49 23.76 -40.05
N ALA A 686 -15.69 24.29 -40.28
CA ALA A 686 -16.78 24.25 -39.32
C ALA A 686 -18.16 24.01 -39.95
N THR A 687 -19.16 23.71 -39.14
CA THR A 687 -20.56 23.93 -39.56
C THR A 687 -20.93 25.39 -39.29
N THR A 688 -20.63 25.85 -38.07
CA THR A 688 -20.88 27.23 -37.63
C THR A 688 -19.65 27.82 -36.95
N VAL A 689 -19.29 29.06 -37.29
CA VAL A 689 -18.39 29.90 -36.48
C VAL A 689 -19.25 31.01 -35.84
N ASN A 690 -19.10 31.26 -34.55
CA ASN A 690 -19.78 32.35 -33.83
C ASN A 690 -18.74 33.31 -33.25
N ILE A 691 -18.91 34.61 -33.48
CA ILE A 691 -18.13 35.69 -32.85
C ILE A 691 -19.11 36.55 -32.05
N LYS A 692 -19.15 36.33 -30.72
CA LYS A 692 -20.13 36.91 -29.80
C LYS A 692 -19.51 37.26 -28.44
N GLY A 693 -20.27 37.94 -27.59
CA GLY A 693 -19.73 38.65 -26.43
C GLY A 693 -19.15 40.00 -26.86
N LEU A 694 -19.33 41.04 -26.05
CA LEU A 694 -19.04 42.44 -26.41
C LEU A 694 -17.54 42.65 -26.74
N GLY A 695 -17.23 43.08 -27.97
CA GLY A 695 -15.87 43.41 -28.44
C GLY A 695 -15.00 42.22 -28.86
N SER A 696 -15.57 41.03 -29.06
CA SER A 696 -14.82 39.82 -29.43
C SER A 696 -14.27 39.86 -30.86
N ALA A 697 -13.10 39.26 -31.09
CA ALA A 697 -12.47 39.18 -32.40
C ALA A 697 -12.08 37.76 -32.80
N GLY A 698 -12.31 37.40 -34.07
CA GLY A 698 -11.74 36.22 -34.72
C GLY A 698 -10.81 36.64 -35.85
N PHE A 699 -9.51 36.37 -35.71
CA PHE A 699 -8.50 36.60 -36.75
C PHE A 699 -8.19 35.27 -37.45
N PHE A 700 -8.48 35.20 -38.75
CA PHE A 700 -8.35 33.99 -39.56
C PHE A 700 -7.26 34.21 -40.62
N GLN A 701 -6.06 33.71 -40.36
CA GLN A 701 -4.88 33.89 -41.21
C GLN A 701 -4.90 32.99 -42.46
N ASP A 702 -5.80 32.02 -42.48
CA ASP A 702 -5.97 31.01 -43.53
C ASP A 702 -7.45 30.85 -43.92
N PHE A 703 -7.76 29.92 -44.82
CA PHE A 703 -9.12 29.67 -45.31
C PHE A 703 -10.10 29.35 -44.19
N VAL A 704 -11.31 29.93 -44.27
CA VAL A 704 -12.44 29.58 -43.40
C VAL A 704 -13.50 28.89 -44.25
N ASN A 705 -13.81 27.63 -43.93
CA ASN A 705 -14.83 26.83 -44.61
C ASN A 705 -15.93 26.49 -43.62
N ALA A 706 -16.97 27.32 -43.57
CA ALA A 706 -18.13 27.17 -42.70
C ALA A 706 -19.42 27.01 -43.52
N THR A 707 -20.51 26.56 -42.90
CA THR A 707 -21.85 26.81 -43.47
C THR A 707 -22.29 28.24 -43.16
N ASN A 708 -22.03 28.70 -41.92
CA ASN A 708 -22.32 30.05 -41.46
C ASN A 708 -21.19 30.58 -40.57
N VAL A 709 -20.84 31.85 -40.73
CA VAL A 709 -20.08 32.65 -39.76
C VAL A 709 -21.02 33.73 -39.23
N ASN A 710 -21.39 33.64 -37.96
CA ASN A 710 -22.33 34.53 -37.31
C ASN A 710 -21.58 35.54 -36.44
N ILE A 711 -21.56 36.80 -36.85
CA ILE A 711 -21.08 37.91 -36.02
C ILE A 711 -22.28 38.46 -35.24
N GLN A 712 -22.11 38.63 -33.94
CA GLN A 712 -23.11 39.07 -32.95
C GLN A 712 -22.46 40.11 -32.04
N ASP A 713 -23.26 40.90 -31.34
CA ASP A 713 -22.84 41.90 -30.35
C ASP A 713 -21.97 43.07 -30.86
N ALA A 714 -21.91 44.15 -30.07
CA ALA A 714 -21.30 45.40 -30.50
C ALA A 714 -19.77 45.34 -30.53
N GLY A 715 -19.18 45.91 -31.58
CA GLY A 715 -17.73 46.00 -31.75
C GLY A 715 -17.05 44.71 -32.21
N ASN A 716 -17.81 43.66 -32.53
CA ASN A 716 -17.24 42.35 -32.86
C ASN A 716 -16.67 42.29 -34.28
N ILE A 717 -15.55 41.58 -34.45
CA ILE A 717 -14.76 41.56 -35.69
C ILE A 717 -14.51 40.13 -36.15
N GLY A 718 -14.85 39.83 -37.40
CA GLY A 718 -14.27 38.72 -38.16
C GLY A 718 -13.26 39.26 -39.17
N ASP A 719 -11.99 38.91 -39.03
CA ASP A 719 -10.90 39.37 -39.91
C ASP A 719 -10.38 38.20 -40.74
N PHE A 720 -10.52 38.28 -42.07
CA PHE A 720 -10.29 37.17 -43.00
C PHE A 720 -9.13 37.49 -43.94
N GLN A 721 -7.99 36.84 -43.72
CA GLN A 721 -6.78 37.02 -44.53
C GLN A 721 -6.80 36.20 -45.84
N LYS A 722 -7.70 35.22 -45.95
CA LYS A 722 -7.95 34.41 -47.15
C LYS A 722 -9.45 34.22 -47.35
N THR A 723 -9.83 33.45 -48.37
CA THR A 723 -11.24 33.20 -48.73
C THR A 723 -12.04 32.59 -47.58
N LEU A 724 -13.18 33.22 -47.27
CA LEU A 724 -14.29 32.62 -46.53
C LEU A 724 -15.19 31.88 -47.52
N THR A 725 -15.42 30.58 -47.31
CA THR A 725 -16.50 29.80 -47.92
C THR A 725 -17.59 29.61 -46.87
N GLY A 726 -18.84 29.94 -47.22
CA GLY A 726 -19.98 29.94 -46.30
C GLY A 726 -20.70 31.30 -46.24
N ASN A 727 -21.86 31.33 -45.58
CA ASN A 727 -22.58 32.60 -45.37
C ASN A 727 -21.91 33.42 -44.25
N LEU A 728 -21.78 34.73 -44.46
CA LEU A 728 -21.47 35.70 -43.41
C LEU A 728 -22.78 36.33 -42.92
N ASN A 729 -23.16 36.06 -41.68
CA ASN A 729 -24.39 36.55 -41.08
C ASN A 729 -24.09 37.57 -39.98
N PHE A 730 -24.73 38.73 -40.05
CA PHE A 730 -24.79 39.69 -38.93
C PHE A 730 -26.07 39.45 -38.13
N THR A 731 -25.92 39.40 -36.80
CA THR A 731 -26.92 38.85 -35.88
C THR A 731 -27.01 39.62 -34.54
N ASP A 732 -26.52 40.86 -34.53
CA ASP A 732 -26.49 41.75 -33.36
C ASP A 732 -27.86 42.27 -32.89
N THR A 733 -27.84 43.06 -31.81
CA THR A 733 -28.95 43.95 -31.42
C THR A 733 -28.90 45.28 -32.21
N ALA A 734 -30.01 46.02 -32.29
CA ALA A 734 -30.08 47.31 -32.97
C ALA A 734 -29.04 48.35 -32.48
N GLY A 735 -28.41 49.06 -33.42
CA GLY A 735 -27.50 50.19 -33.14
C GLY A 735 -26.04 49.83 -32.89
N THR A 736 -25.63 48.60 -33.21
CA THR A 736 -24.28 48.07 -33.00
C THR A 736 -23.39 48.14 -34.24
N THR A 737 -22.10 47.86 -34.05
CA THR A 737 -21.03 48.09 -35.04
C THR A 737 -20.19 46.84 -35.33
N SER A 738 -20.82 45.67 -35.46
CA SER A 738 -20.14 44.46 -35.94
C SER A 738 -19.51 44.66 -37.33
N ARG A 739 -18.37 44.00 -37.55
CA ARG A 739 -17.56 44.14 -38.75
C ARG A 739 -17.06 42.81 -39.27
N ALA A 740 -17.09 42.66 -40.58
CA ALA A 740 -16.16 41.78 -41.28
C ALA A 740 -15.08 42.62 -41.99
N ASN A 741 -13.86 42.11 -41.99
CA ASN A 741 -12.72 42.64 -42.74
C ASN A 741 -12.21 41.54 -43.67
N PHE A 742 -11.92 41.88 -44.92
CA PHE A 742 -11.34 40.99 -45.91
C PHE A 742 -10.05 41.61 -46.43
N ALA A 743 -8.95 40.86 -46.33
CA ALA A 743 -7.65 41.26 -46.86
C ALA A 743 -7.61 41.28 -48.39
N ASP A 744 -6.49 41.73 -48.95
CA ASP A 744 -6.19 41.59 -50.36
C ASP A 744 -6.16 40.11 -50.79
N LEU A 745 -6.88 39.78 -51.86
CA LEU A 745 -7.14 38.41 -52.36
C LEU A 745 -8.01 37.53 -51.43
N ALA A 746 -8.51 38.04 -50.31
CA ALA A 746 -9.54 37.37 -49.53
C ALA A 746 -10.91 37.52 -50.22
N ASN A 747 -11.55 36.39 -50.54
CA ASN A 747 -12.86 36.35 -51.20
C ASN A 747 -13.96 35.91 -50.22
N MET A 748 -15.21 36.12 -50.61
CA MET A 748 -16.39 35.67 -49.90
C MET A 748 -17.23 34.79 -50.84
N ASN A 749 -17.23 33.48 -50.55
CA ASN A 749 -17.86 32.41 -51.31
C ASN A 749 -19.13 31.89 -50.59
N GLY A 750 -20.16 32.72 -50.58
CA GLY A 750 -21.46 32.47 -49.95
C GLY A 750 -22.33 33.73 -50.01
N ASN A 751 -23.32 33.85 -49.13
CA ASN A 751 -24.09 35.09 -48.97
C ASN A 751 -23.50 35.99 -47.87
N ILE A 752 -23.78 37.28 -47.92
CA ILE A 752 -23.60 38.21 -46.79
C ILE A 752 -25.00 38.67 -46.40
N ASP A 753 -25.43 38.52 -45.15
CA ASP A 753 -26.80 38.89 -44.76
C ASP A 753 -26.90 39.48 -43.36
N ASN A 754 -27.96 40.25 -43.13
CA ASN A 754 -28.37 40.73 -41.82
C ASN A 754 -29.63 39.94 -41.42
N LEU A 755 -29.49 39.03 -40.45
CA LEU A 755 -30.56 38.15 -39.98
C LEU A 755 -31.27 38.72 -38.73
N THR A 756 -31.01 39.97 -38.37
CA THR A 756 -31.63 40.62 -37.21
C THR A 756 -33.04 41.13 -37.51
N THR A 757 -33.73 41.64 -36.49
CA THR A 757 -35.04 42.29 -36.64
C THR A 757 -34.95 43.70 -37.23
N THR A 758 -33.75 44.27 -37.38
CA THR A 758 -33.55 45.67 -37.79
C THR A 758 -32.63 45.79 -39.01
N PRO A 759 -32.99 46.59 -40.04
CA PRO A 759 -32.13 46.79 -41.20
C PRO A 759 -30.86 47.58 -40.84
N ASN A 760 -29.87 47.50 -41.72
CA ASN A 760 -28.62 48.27 -41.73
C ASN A 760 -27.70 47.94 -40.53
N ILE A 761 -27.51 46.65 -40.23
CA ILE A 761 -26.52 46.13 -39.27
C ILE A 761 -25.40 45.42 -40.01
N GLY A 762 -24.18 45.50 -39.47
CA GLY A 762 -23.01 44.82 -40.00
C GLY A 762 -22.32 45.59 -41.12
N THR A 763 -21.02 45.80 -40.99
CA THR A 763 -20.19 46.47 -42.01
C THR A 763 -19.16 45.51 -42.58
N VAL A 764 -19.08 45.38 -43.89
CA VAL A 764 -18.04 44.58 -44.55
C VAL A 764 -16.99 45.49 -45.16
N ASN A 765 -15.71 45.20 -44.94
CA ASN A 765 -14.59 46.02 -45.38
C ASN A 765 -13.67 45.21 -46.30
N PHE A 766 -13.43 45.68 -47.52
CA PHE A 766 -12.51 45.07 -48.47
C PHE A 766 -11.22 45.91 -48.56
N ALA A 767 -10.12 45.38 -48.05
CA ALA A 767 -8.82 46.06 -47.98
C ALA A 767 -7.95 45.86 -49.25
N GLY A 768 -8.45 45.13 -50.25
CA GLY A 768 -7.75 44.87 -51.51
C GLY A 768 -8.67 44.34 -52.60
N GLN A 769 -8.13 43.48 -53.47
CA GLN A 769 -8.91 42.78 -54.50
C GLN A 769 -9.71 41.63 -53.87
N SER A 770 -11.01 41.58 -54.10
CA SER A 770 -11.90 40.55 -53.53
C SER A 770 -13.02 40.16 -54.49
N THR A 771 -13.60 38.98 -54.28
CA THR A 771 -14.80 38.51 -54.99
C THR A 771 -15.91 38.18 -53.98
N VAL A 772 -17.14 38.56 -54.28
CA VAL A 772 -18.37 38.31 -53.52
C VAL A 772 -19.29 37.50 -54.42
N THR A 773 -19.42 36.19 -54.21
CA THR A 773 -20.09 35.33 -55.21
C THR A 773 -21.59 35.15 -55.02
N GLY A 774 -22.09 35.16 -53.77
CA GLY A 774 -23.52 35.10 -53.47
C GLY A 774 -24.15 36.46 -53.17
N THR A 775 -25.37 36.43 -52.64
CA THR A 775 -26.22 37.61 -52.46
C THR A 775 -25.85 38.39 -51.21
N VAL A 776 -25.88 39.73 -51.29
CA VAL A 776 -25.74 40.64 -50.16
C VAL A 776 -27.12 41.12 -49.70
N GLY A 777 -27.37 41.05 -48.39
CA GLY A 777 -28.55 41.60 -47.73
C GLY A 777 -29.87 40.97 -48.15
N ALA A 778 -29.91 39.64 -48.33
CA ALA A 778 -31.08 38.93 -48.82
C ALA A 778 -32.29 39.03 -47.87
N THR A 779 -32.08 38.96 -46.55
CA THR A 779 -33.11 39.05 -45.51
C THR A 779 -33.34 40.49 -45.08
N LYS A 780 -32.26 41.25 -44.84
CA LYS A 780 -32.28 42.69 -44.50
C LYS A 780 -31.03 43.38 -45.06
N GLY A 781 -31.08 44.70 -45.20
CA GLY A 781 -29.90 45.48 -45.58
C GLY A 781 -28.78 45.34 -44.56
N ILE A 782 -27.54 45.23 -45.01
CA ILE A 782 -26.36 45.45 -44.15
C ILE A 782 -26.03 46.95 -44.09
N PHE A 783 -25.21 47.39 -43.13
CA PHE A 783 -24.88 48.80 -42.96
C PHE A 783 -24.09 49.36 -44.15
N ALA A 784 -23.02 48.67 -44.58
CA ALA A 784 -22.23 49.04 -45.75
C ALA A 784 -21.31 47.94 -46.28
N LEU A 785 -21.04 47.99 -47.60
CA LEU A 785 -19.95 47.33 -48.32
C LEU A 785 -18.84 48.37 -48.59
N ASN A 786 -17.84 48.44 -47.72
CA ASN A 786 -16.77 49.43 -47.80
C ASN A 786 -15.63 48.94 -48.71
N ILE A 787 -15.29 49.73 -49.74
CA ILE A 787 -14.12 49.52 -50.61
C ILE A 787 -13.00 50.45 -50.14
N ASN A 788 -12.02 49.88 -49.43
CA ASN A 788 -10.99 50.61 -48.68
C ASN A 788 -9.63 50.63 -49.37
N SER A 789 -9.57 50.28 -50.66
CA SER A 789 -8.33 50.20 -51.44
C SER A 789 -8.53 50.70 -52.86
N THR A 790 -7.43 50.93 -53.59
CA THR A 790 -7.44 51.24 -55.04
C THR A 790 -7.56 50.00 -55.92
N LYS A 791 -8.07 48.88 -55.38
CA LYS A 791 -8.23 47.60 -56.10
C LYS A 791 -9.71 47.31 -56.37
N ALA A 792 -9.96 46.24 -57.13
CA ALA A 792 -11.29 45.87 -57.57
C ALA A 792 -11.97 44.83 -56.67
N VAL A 793 -13.17 45.14 -56.19
CA VAL A 793 -14.09 44.19 -55.54
C VAL A 793 -15.15 43.77 -56.55
N THR A 794 -15.31 42.46 -56.79
CA THR A 794 -16.19 41.92 -57.83
C THR A 794 -17.40 41.22 -57.23
N PHE A 795 -18.59 41.74 -57.51
CA PHE A 795 -19.87 41.22 -57.07
C PHE A 795 -20.48 40.33 -58.16
N GLN A 796 -20.79 39.08 -57.82
CA GLN A 796 -21.41 38.08 -58.70
C GLN A 796 -22.81 37.65 -58.26
N GLY A 797 -23.28 38.14 -57.11
CA GLY A 797 -24.66 38.00 -56.63
C GLY A 797 -25.33 39.36 -56.40
N ASN A 798 -26.65 39.33 -56.21
CA ASN A 798 -27.47 40.54 -56.06
C ASN A 798 -27.16 41.28 -54.75
N ILE A 799 -27.44 42.59 -54.71
CA ILE A 799 -27.26 43.44 -53.54
C ILE A 799 -28.62 44.03 -53.15
N TYR A 800 -29.27 43.46 -52.15
CA TYR A 800 -30.67 43.72 -51.80
C TYR A 800 -30.85 44.59 -50.54
N ASN A 801 -32.12 44.93 -50.29
CA ASN A 801 -32.61 45.62 -49.10
C ASN A 801 -31.82 46.88 -48.71
N ASN A 802 -31.40 47.65 -49.72
CA ASN A 802 -30.70 48.94 -49.60
C ASN A 802 -29.27 48.87 -49.03
N SER A 803 -28.62 47.70 -49.04
CA SER A 803 -27.21 47.52 -48.62
C SER A 803 -26.23 48.34 -49.49
N PRO A 804 -25.64 49.45 -49.01
CA PRO A 804 -24.91 50.38 -49.87
C PRO A 804 -23.46 49.95 -50.13
N ILE A 805 -22.92 50.31 -51.30
CA ILE A 805 -21.49 50.27 -51.61
C ILE A 805 -20.89 51.65 -51.30
N ILE A 806 -19.79 51.69 -50.56
CA ILE A 806 -19.15 52.94 -50.13
C ILE A 806 -17.64 52.90 -50.44
N PHE A 807 -17.16 53.86 -51.22
CA PHE A 807 -15.74 54.02 -51.55
C PHE A 807 -15.01 54.91 -50.53
N TYR A 808 -13.97 54.38 -49.89
CA TYR A 808 -13.05 55.15 -49.04
C TYR A 808 -11.72 55.47 -49.74
N ALA A 809 -11.46 54.80 -50.87
CA ALA A 809 -10.31 55.02 -51.75
C ALA A 809 -10.76 54.93 -53.23
N ASP A 810 -9.88 55.28 -54.16
CA ASP A 810 -10.15 55.22 -55.61
C ASP A 810 -10.07 53.78 -56.16
N GLY A 811 -10.93 52.90 -55.63
CA GLY A 811 -11.07 51.49 -56.00
C GLY A 811 -12.12 51.26 -57.08
N VAL A 812 -12.41 50.00 -57.39
CA VAL A 812 -13.42 49.63 -58.40
C VAL A 812 -14.45 48.66 -57.81
N ALA A 813 -15.73 49.01 -57.90
CA ALA A 813 -16.84 48.08 -57.67
C ALA A 813 -17.22 47.43 -59.01
N LYS A 814 -16.81 46.19 -59.25
CA LYS A 814 -17.15 45.43 -60.46
C LYS A 814 -18.44 44.66 -60.27
N ILE A 815 -19.42 44.88 -61.15
CA ILE A 815 -20.74 44.26 -61.11
C ILE A 815 -20.87 43.31 -62.31
N ASN A 816 -21.03 42.01 -62.06
CA ASN A 816 -21.32 41.02 -63.11
C ASN A 816 -22.70 41.26 -63.76
N PRO A 817 -22.94 40.74 -64.98
CA PRO A 817 -24.20 40.96 -65.67
C PRO A 817 -25.35 40.16 -65.03
N ASN A 818 -26.58 40.64 -65.23
CA ASN A 818 -27.83 40.02 -64.73
C ASN A 818 -28.04 40.14 -63.21
N LEU A 819 -27.47 41.18 -62.59
CA LEU A 819 -27.61 41.47 -61.17
C LEU A 819 -28.59 42.62 -60.89
N THR A 820 -29.08 42.66 -59.65
CA THR A 820 -29.90 43.74 -59.10
C THR A 820 -29.19 44.38 -57.91
N ILE A 821 -29.12 45.72 -57.87
CA ILE A 821 -28.53 46.51 -56.78
C ILE A 821 -29.58 47.49 -56.25
N ASN A 822 -30.02 47.30 -55.01
CA ASN A 822 -30.98 48.18 -54.32
C ASN A 822 -30.31 49.18 -53.37
N GLY A 823 -29.04 48.98 -53.03
CA GLY A 823 -28.27 49.93 -52.22
C GLY A 823 -27.71 51.07 -53.06
N ASN A 824 -27.44 52.21 -52.40
CA ASN A 824 -26.69 53.28 -53.02
C ASN A 824 -25.26 52.86 -53.38
N VAL A 825 -24.63 53.62 -54.29
CA VAL A 825 -23.19 53.57 -54.52
C VAL A 825 -22.64 54.98 -54.33
N ASP A 826 -21.91 55.20 -53.23
CA ASP A 826 -21.49 56.52 -52.74
C ASP A 826 -19.98 56.58 -52.45
N SER A 827 -19.40 57.78 -52.45
CA SER A 827 -18.06 58.00 -51.88
C SER A 827 -18.14 58.49 -50.43
N ALA A 828 -17.27 57.98 -49.55
CA ALA A 828 -17.18 58.40 -48.15
C ALA A 828 -16.41 59.72 -47.95
N VAL A 829 -15.63 60.14 -48.95
CA VAL A 829 -14.76 61.31 -48.88
C VAL A 829 -15.27 62.47 -49.73
N ALA A 830 -14.90 63.69 -49.36
CA ALA A 830 -15.27 64.90 -50.08
C ALA A 830 -14.46 65.05 -51.39
N GLY A 831 -14.86 64.30 -52.43
CA GLY A 831 -14.29 64.34 -53.76
C GLY A 831 -14.70 63.14 -54.61
N PRO A 832 -14.61 63.23 -55.95
CA PRO A 832 -14.95 62.13 -56.85
C PRO A 832 -13.93 60.97 -56.70
N ASN A 833 -14.31 59.93 -55.97
CA ASN A 833 -13.45 58.80 -55.62
C ASN A 833 -14.19 57.47 -55.87
N GLY A 834 -13.54 56.55 -56.59
CA GLY A 834 -14.04 55.20 -56.86
C GLY A 834 -14.82 55.08 -58.17
N THR A 835 -14.64 53.95 -58.87
CA THR A 835 -15.28 53.64 -60.14
C THR A 835 -16.30 52.50 -59.98
N LEU A 836 -17.53 52.68 -60.46
CA LEU A 836 -18.53 51.60 -60.53
C LEU A 836 -18.51 51.00 -61.94
N GLN A 837 -18.13 49.73 -62.09
CA GLN A 837 -17.92 49.08 -63.39
C GLN A 837 -18.91 47.94 -63.63
N PHE A 838 -19.82 48.10 -64.59
CA PHE A 838 -20.70 47.03 -65.06
C PHE A 838 -20.00 46.17 -66.12
N LEU A 839 -20.11 44.85 -66.04
CA LEU A 839 -19.37 43.89 -66.87
C LEU A 839 -20.26 43.01 -67.74
N GLY A 840 -19.77 42.64 -68.92
CA GLY A 840 -20.23 41.47 -69.68
C GLY A 840 -21.57 41.65 -70.39
N VAL A 841 -22.18 40.54 -70.81
CA VAL A 841 -23.42 40.54 -71.60
C VAL A 841 -24.60 40.12 -70.74
N GLY A 842 -25.66 40.93 -70.71
CA GLY A 842 -26.86 40.71 -69.89
C GLY A 842 -27.50 42.01 -69.43
N THR A 843 -28.46 41.92 -68.51
CA THR A 843 -29.24 43.09 -68.05
C THR A 843 -29.09 43.30 -66.54
N THR A 844 -28.34 44.33 -66.16
CA THR A 844 -28.15 44.72 -64.75
C THR A 844 -29.13 45.84 -64.37
N THR A 845 -29.70 45.79 -63.17
CA THR A 845 -30.67 46.79 -62.68
C THR A 845 -30.19 47.45 -61.39
N MET A 846 -30.16 48.78 -61.37
CA MET A 846 -29.69 49.62 -60.28
C MET A 846 -30.86 50.46 -59.77
N ASN A 847 -31.36 50.14 -58.57
CA ASN A 847 -32.52 50.77 -57.91
C ASN A 847 -32.13 51.71 -56.74
N GLY A 848 -30.87 51.69 -56.30
CA GLY A 848 -30.35 52.66 -55.33
C GLY A 848 -30.10 54.04 -55.99
N LYS A 849 -29.34 54.91 -55.32
CA LYS A 849 -28.81 56.14 -55.94
C LYS A 849 -27.30 56.08 -56.10
N ILE A 850 -26.77 56.68 -57.17
CA ILE A 850 -25.34 56.79 -57.41
C ILE A 850 -24.88 58.21 -57.05
N GLY A 851 -23.91 58.31 -56.14
CA GLY A 851 -23.28 59.56 -55.75
C GLY A 851 -24.22 60.53 -55.02
N GLN A 852 -25.18 60.02 -54.22
CA GLN A 852 -26.10 60.85 -53.43
C GLN A 852 -25.38 61.63 -52.31
N ALA A 853 -24.44 61.00 -51.61
CA ALA A 853 -23.69 61.62 -50.51
C ALA A 853 -22.50 62.43 -51.02
N ASN A 854 -21.63 61.79 -51.82
CA ASN A 854 -20.57 62.40 -52.60
C ASN A 854 -20.49 61.67 -53.94
N GLY A 855 -20.23 62.40 -55.04
CA GLY A 855 -20.10 61.82 -56.38
C GLY A 855 -19.02 60.74 -56.46
N LEU A 856 -19.20 59.79 -57.37
CA LEU A 856 -18.14 58.85 -57.71
C LEU A 856 -17.15 59.50 -58.69
N LYS A 857 -16.03 58.84 -58.95
CA LYS A 857 -15.12 59.25 -60.03
C LYS A 857 -15.71 58.97 -61.40
N GLU A 858 -16.35 57.81 -61.56
CA GLU A 858 -16.69 57.25 -62.87
C GLU A 858 -17.72 56.12 -62.73
N VAL A 859 -18.65 56.01 -63.67
CA VAL A 859 -19.50 54.84 -63.88
C VAL A 859 -19.20 54.27 -65.26
N ASP A 860 -18.58 53.11 -65.29
CA ASP A 860 -18.21 52.38 -66.48
C ASP A 860 -19.27 51.34 -66.85
N VAL A 861 -19.61 51.26 -68.14
CA VAL A 861 -20.28 50.09 -68.72
C VAL A 861 -19.32 49.44 -69.71
N PHE A 862 -19.07 48.15 -69.54
CA PHE A 862 -18.23 47.34 -70.42
C PHE A 862 -19.00 46.15 -71.01
N GLY A 863 -18.89 46.00 -72.32
CA GLY A 863 -19.22 44.80 -73.08
C GLY A 863 -20.35 45.03 -74.08
N VAL A 864 -20.07 44.77 -75.36
CA VAL A 864 -21.08 44.70 -76.43
C VAL A 864 -22.32 43.90 -75.98
N GLY A 865 -23.47 44.56 -75.81
CA GLY A 865 -24.71 43.95 -75.34
C GLY A 865 -24.94 43.95 -73.83
N ASN A 866 -24.17 44.72 -73.06
CA ASN A 866 -24.50 45.05 -71.66
C ASN A 866 -25.68 46.05 -71.64
N ILE A 867 -26.67 45.79 -70.78
CA ILE A 867 -27.83 46.66 -70.56
C ILE A 867 -27.86 47.06 -69.09
N VAL A 868 -27.82 48.36 -68.79
CA VAL A 868 -27.89 48.87 -67.41
C VAL A 868 -29.15 49.74 -67.25
N ASN A 869 -30.04 49.31 -66.37
CA ASN A 869 -31.26 50.05 -66.02
C ASN A 869 -31.01 50.83 -64.72
N PHE A 870 -30.89 52.17 -64.80
CA PHE A 870 -30.86 53.05 -63.65
C PHE A 870 -32.29 53.49 -63.30
N ASN A 871 -32.85 52.87 -62.26
CA ASN A 871 -34.17 53.15 -61.71
C ASN A 871 -34.13 54.15 -60.54
N GLY A 872 -32.94 54.57 -60.12
CA GLY A 872 -32.73 55.65 -59.15
C GLY A 872 -31.60 56.58 -59.60
N ASP A 873 -31.60 57.78 -59.03
CA ASP A 873 -30.84 58.94 -59.53
C ASP A 873 -29.32 58.67 -59.66
N VAL A 874 -28.71 59.19 -60.72
CA VAL A 874 -27.26 59.38 -60.83
C VAL A 874 -26.93 60.84 -60.59
N LEU A 875 -26.15 61.12 -59.53
CA LEU A 875 -26.01 62.46 -58.95
C LEU A 875 -24.56 62.96 -58.94
N ASN A 876 -24.41 64.22 -58.52
CA ASN A 876 -23.13 64.89 -58.26
C ASN A 876 -22.12 64.85 -59.42
N ALA A 877 -22.61 65.02 -60.65
CA ALA A 877 -21.83 65.14 -61.88
C ALA A 877 -20.86 63.96 -62.17
N THR A 878 -21.18 62.78 -61.64
CA THR A 878 -20.45 61.54 -61.92
C THR A 878 -20.49 61.24 -63.43
N PRO A 879 -19.34 61.15 -64.13
CA PRO A 879 -19.33 60.82 -65.56
C PRO A 879 -19.70 59.34 -65.76
N ILE A 880 -20.51 59.07 -66.79
CA ILE A 880 -20.83 57.72 -67.23
C ILE A 880 -20.11 57.47 -68.56
N ILE A 881 -19.34 56.38 -68.66
CA ILE A 881 -18.58 56.02 -69.86
C ILE A 881 -19.09 54.68 -70.42
N LEU A 882 -19.28 54.68 -71.73
CA LEU A 882 -19.53 53.50 -72.57
C LEU A 882 -18.21 53.16 -73.28
N GLN A 883 -17.79 51.90 -73.19
CA GLN A 883 -16.45 51.45 -73.61
C GLN A 883 -16.50 50.74 -74.99
N ASP A 884 -17.61 50.09 -75.33
CA ASP A 884 -17.82 49.36 -76.58
C ASP A 884 -18.92 50.00 -77.46
N ASN A 885 -19.22 49.37 -78.61
CA ASN A 885 -20.41 49.70 -79.40
C ASN A 885 -21.58 48.76 -79.01
N ASN A 886 -22.79 49.31 -78.87
CA ASN A 886 -24.04 48.63 -78.47
C ASN A 886 -24.14 48.23 -76.99
N GLU A 887 -23.59 49.04 -76.09
CA GLU A 887 -24.04 49.09 -74.69
C GLU A 887 -25.31 49.93 -74.60
N ILE A 888 -26.24 49.59 -73.70
CA ILE A 888 -27.54 50.27 -73.56
C ILE A 888 -27.71 50.74 -72.12
N ILE A 889 -27.96 52.04 -71.94
CA ILE A 889 -28.38 52.61 -70.66
C ILE A 889 -29.85 53.02 -70.75
N ASN A 890 -30.66 52.58 -69.78
CA ASN A 890 -32.03 53.03 -69.60
C ASN A 890 -32.14 53.80 -68.27
N PHE A 891 -32.79 54.97 -68.29
CA PHE A 891 -33.18 55.72 -67.09
C PHE A 891 -34.70 55.65 -66.93
N ALA A 892 -35.20 55.31 -65.74
CA ALA A 892 -36.62 55.01 -65.56
C ALA A 892 -37.57 56.21 -65.81
N ASP A 893 -37.21 57.41 -65.34
CA ASP A 893 -38.07 58.60 -65.37
C ASP A 893 -37.75 59.58 -66.53
N GLY A 894 -36.68 59.31 -67.30
CA GLY A 894 -36.04 60.29 -68.18
C GLY A 894 -34.93 61.10 -67.48
N LEU A 895 -34.05 61.70 -68.28
CA LEU A 895 -32.88 62.49 -67.84
C LEU A 895 -33.25 63.87 -67.28
#